data_AF-A0A7R9K924-F1
#
_entry.id   AF-A0A7R9K924-F1
#
_cell.length_a   1.000
_cell.length_b   1.000
_cell.length_c   1.000
_cell.angle_alpha   90.00
_cell.angle_beta   90.00
_cell.angle_gamma   90.00
#
_symmetry.space_group_name_H-M   'P 1'
#
loop_
_entity.id
_entity.type
_entity.pdbx_description
1 polymer ?
#
loop_
_entity_poly.entity_id
_entity_poly.type
_entity_poly.pdbx_seq_one_letter_code
_entity_poly.pdbx_strand_id
1 'polypeptide(L)'
;MPGARRMILGHVVSDLSSKMNRTKKLGGDVLETPLNRCLNTFDITLLGIGHMVGAGIYVLTGTVAKDLAGPGIVLSFLLAGLTSLLAALCYAEFGTRIPKAGSAYVYTYISIGEFWAFVIGWNIILEHMIGAASVARAWSGYIDSLLGGAISNITVTHVGELHEQLLGRYPDFLAFAACIVYACLLGIGVKGSAIFNSFFTMINLAVMVFVIVMGFYYARPENWTSGGGFLPFGFSGVIAGAATCFYAFVGFDSIATSSEEAITPTVSIPLATLTSMLVVTIGYILVSAALTLMVPYWSLNVGAALPEAFGSIGLTWAKYVVSVGALCGMTTTLFGSLFSLPRCLYAMAADGLLFSFLGSVNQKTQLPLVNLAISGISSALLALVFDLEKLVEFMSIGTLLAYTIVSASVIILRYRPPSPEEAAILAVGGTDDSSQSGGELPSPQSDVSFLKTYWCYQGDVEGRTSRGKLGLELMMLAEEVTKMSEMWPRRGKSGELQQINHKIDDLMSGREERDLMPSANKRGATLIWRPQSPSTNSPAQKVTGPLLFQIMEFLSAGKLRSSYRWMDMVVGRCEPGAAVSGAVLVFTCFSGGLCIHLHFSSQDMQEGVWWAVLLTFFFVISLAGCLLIMVAHEQNTTGLRFKVPLVPFIPALSIFFNVDLMVHLNALTWVRFIIWMAVGMLVYFLYGIHHSKESDQVSSYSVLMTSSEAGKEKWGAMRSTMPTASAAPGGETRPLAGACAQGDLHGGRQANRGRGGSDPVRHRLNLNLP
;
A
#
# COMPACT_ATOMS: atom_id res chain seq x y z
N MET A 1 -8.13 46.42 -1.69
CA MET A 1 -8.79 45.09 -1.57
C MET A 1 -7.79 43.90 -1.55
N PRO A 2 -6.76 43.84 -0.67
CA PRO A 2 -5.92 42.65 -0.51
C PRO A 2 -6.53 41.55 0.40
N GLY A 3 -7.50 41.88 1.25
CA GLY A 3 -8.15 40.93 2.17
C GLY A 3 -9.02 39.89 1.47
N ALA A 4 -9.84 40.28 0.48
CA ALA A 4 -10.72 39.37 -0.23
C ALA A 4 -9.94 38.34 -1.07
N ARG A 5 -8.83 38.74 -1.72
CA ARG A 5 -7.96 37.79 -2.44
C ARG A 5 -7.27 36.80 -1.51
N ARG A 6 -6.78 37.24 -0.34
CA ARG A 6 -6.21 36.33 0.68
C ARG A 6 -7.27 35.37 1.24
N MET A 7 -8.49 35.83 1.44
CA MET A 7 -9.59 35.01 1.97
C MET A 7 -10.07 33.99 0.94
N ILE A 8 -10.23 34.38 -0.33
CA ILE A 8 -10.57 33.48 -1.44
C ILE A 8 -9.44 32.47 -1.67
N LEU A 9 -8.18 32.93 -1.69
CA LEU A 9 -7.03 32.03 -1.82
C LEU A 9 -6.94 31.07 -0.62
N GLY A 10 -7.24 31.54 0.59
CA GLY A 10 -7.31 30.71 1.79
C GLY A 10 -8.38 29.63 1.70
N HIS A 11 -9.59 29.98 1.27
CA HIS A 11 -10.67 29.01 1.06
C HIS A 11 -10.36 28.01 -0.06
N VAL A 12 -9.79 28.47 -1.18
CA VAL A 12 -9.38 27.60 -2.29
C VAL A 12 -8.27 26.65 -1.84
N VAL A 13 -7.27 27.12 -1.11
CA VAL A 13 -6.17 26.29 -0.59
C VAL A 13 -6.68 25.31 0.47
N SER A 14 -7.58 25.72 1.35
CA SER A 14 -8.16 24.83 2.36
C SER A 14 -9.04 23.74 1.72
N ASP A 15 -9.82 24.10 0.71
CA ASP A 15 -10.68 23.15 -0.01
C ASP A 15 -9.85 22.19 -0.86
N LEU A 16 -8.80 22.68 -1.51
CA LEU A 16 -7.83 21.86 -2.23
C LEU A 16 -7.09 20.91 -1.27
N SER A 17 -6.62 21.40 -0.12
CA SER A 17 -5.96 20.59 0.91
C SER A 17 -6.87 19.48 1.47
N SER A 18 -8.13 19.82 1.74
CA SER A 18 -9.15 18.85 2.16
C SER A 18 -9.38 17.76 1.11
N LYS A 19 -9.45 18.15 -0.18
CA LYS A 19 -9.59 17.21 -1.30
C LYS A 19 -8.37 16.30 -1.45
N MET A 20 -7.17 16.84 -1.34
CA MET A 20 -5.91 16.11 -1.50
C MET A 20 -5.62 15.12 -0.35
N ASN A 21 -6.12 15.38 0.85
CA ASN A 21 -5.89 14.56 2.05
C ASN A 21 -7.01 13.53 2.31
N ARG A 22 -7.89 13.26 1.33
CA ARG A 22 -8.91 12.20 1.46
C ARG A 22 -8.23 10.84 1.65
N THR A 23 -8.72 10.06 2.61
CA THR A 23 -8.18 8.71 2.88
C THR A 23 -9.24 7.67 2.57
N LYS A 24 -8.82 6.55 1.98
CA LYS A 24 -9.71 5.45 1.62
C LYS A 24 -10.08 4.65 2.87
N LYS A 25 -11.38 4.48 3.14
CA LYS A 25 -11.86 3.62 4.23
C LYS A 25 -11.94 2.16 3.77
N LEU A 26 -11.54 1.23 4.64
CA LEU A 26 -11.71 -0.21 4.39
C LEU A 26 -13.19 -0.58 4.62
N GLY A 27 -13.83 -1.19 3.62
CA GLY A 27 -15.18 -1.76 3.76
C GLY A 27 -15.23 -2.96 4.70
N GLY A 28 -16.44 -3.39 5.08
CA GLY A 28 -16.70 -4.32 6.19
C GLY A 28 -16.05 -5.70 6.12
N ASP A 29 -15.68 -6.21 4.94
CA ASP A 29 -14.81 -7.38 4.82
C ASP A 29 -13.57 -7.07 3.96
N VAL A 30 -12.40 -7.11 4.61
CA VAL A 30 -11.11 -6.86 3.97
C VAL A 30 -10.72 -8.01 3.02
N LEU A 31 -11.32 -9.19 3.20
CA LEU A 31 -11.07 -10.39 2.42
C LEU A 31 -12.02 -10.57 1.21
N GLU A 32 -13.06 -9.75 1.08
CA GLU A 32 -13.95 -9.78 -0.10
C GLU A 32 -13.26 -9.22 -1.34
N THR A 33 -13.11 -10.09 -2.34
CA THR A 33 -12.28 -9.85 -3.52
C THR A 33 -12.96 -10.39 -4.78
N PRO A 34 -12.98 -9.67 -5.92
CA PRO A 34 -13.47 -10.20 -7.19
C PRO A 34 -12.57 -11.32 -7.76
N LEU A 35 -11.34 -11.46 -7.26
CA LEU A 35 -10.36 -12.46 -7.69
C LEU A 35 -10.48 -13.77 -6.89
N ASN A 36 -10.16 -14.89 -7.53
CA ASN A 36 -10.18 -16.21 -6.91
C ASN A 36 -8.89 -16.47 -6.12
N ARG A 37 -9.00 -16.96 -4.87
CA ARG A 37 -7.85 -17.31 -4.03
C ARG A 37 -7.31 -18.68 -4.43
N CYS A 38 -6.21 -18.72 -5.18
CA CYS A 38 -5.64 -19.96 -5.70
C CYS A 38 -4.12 -20.12 -5.52
N LEU A 39 -3.42 -19.12 -4.99
CA LEU A 39 -1.96 -19.18 -4.83
C LEU A 39 -1.57 -19.68 -3.43
N ASN A 40 -0.73 -20.71 -3.41
CA ASN A 40 -0.12 -21.21 -2.18
C ASN A 40 1.20 -20.48 -1.87
N THR A 41 1.75 -20.63 -0.65
CA THR A 41 3.00 -19.96 -0.24
C THR A 41 4.16 -20.28 -1.19
N PHE A 42 4.27 -21.52 -1.65
CA PHE A 42 5.31 -21.94 -2.59
C PHE A 42 5.20 -21.22 -3.94
N ASP A 43 3.99 -21.12 -4.49
CA ASP A 43 3.73 -20.45 -5.76
C ASP A 43 4.07 -18.96 -5.68
N ILE A 44 3.69 -18.31 -4.56
CA ILE A 44 4.00 -16.90 -4.30
C ILE A 44 5.51 -16.68 -4.13
N THR A 45 6.21 -17.61 -3.47
CA THR A 45 7.67 -17.56 -3.29
C THR A 45 8.38 -17.67 -4.64
N LEU A 46 7.98 -18.63 -5.48
CA LEU A 46 8.50 -18.77 -6.84
C LEU A 46 8.17 -17.54 -7.69
N LEU A 47 6.95 -17.01 -7.60
CA LEU A 47 6.58 -15.79 -8.33
C LEU A 47 7.48 -14.61 -7.95
N GLY A 48 7.74 -14.41 -6.65
CA GLY A 48 8.64 -13.37 -6.15
C GLY A 48 10.09 -13.56 -6.61
N ILE A 49 10.62 -14.80 -6.54
CA ILE A 49 11.98 -15.10 -7.02
C ILE A 49 12.06 -14.90 -8.53
N GLY A 50 11.09 -15.38 -9.30
CA GLY A 50 11.06 -15.28 -10.76
C GLY A 50 10.98 -13.84 -11.24
N HIS A 51 10.38 -12.94 -10.46
CA HIS A 51 10.37 -11.51 -10.76
C HIS A 51 11.71 -10.86 -10.43
N MET A 52 12.34 -11.17 -9.29
CA MET A 52 13.63 -10.58 -8.93
C MET A 52 14.77 -11.08 -9.85
N VAL A 53 14.84 -12.39 -10.10
CA VAL A 53 15.94 -13.03 -10.83
C VAL A 53 15.77 -12.86 -12.35
N GLY A 54 16.14 -11.69 -12.85
CA GLY A 54 16.07 -11.34 -14.26
C GLY A 54 17.30 -10.58 -14.77
N ALA A 55 17.05 -9.51 -15.53
CA ALA A 55 18.09 -8.71 -16.19
C ALA A 55 19.16 -8.17 -15.23
N GLY A 56 18.81 -7.95 -13.94
CA GLY A 56 19.72 -7.41 -12.94
C GLY A 56 20.92 -8.32 -12.67
N ILE A 57 20.68 -9.62 -12.41
CA ILE A 57 21.79 -10.54 -12.16
C ILE A 57 22.49 -10.97 -13.46
N TYR A 58 21.74 -11.09 -14.57
CA TYR A 58 22.27 -11.66 -15.81
C TYR A 58 23.05 -10.68 -16.69
N VAL A 59 22.65 -9.41 -16.74
CA VAL A 59 23.31 -8.38 -17.56
C VAL A 59 24.04 -7.38 -16.67
N LEU A 60 23.34 -6.77 -15.73
CA LEU A 60 23.84 -5.61 -14.98
C LEU A 60 25.05 -5.93 -14.10
N THR A 61 25.15 -7.16 -13.58
CA THR A 61 26.33 -7.65 -12.85
C THR A 61 27.63 -7.45 -13.63
N GLY A 62 27.60 -7.61 -14.95
CA GLY A 62 28.76 -7.39 -15.81
C GLY A 62 29.20 -5.93 -15.84
N THR A 63 28.25 -5.03 -16.06
CA THR A 63 28.47 -3.56 -16.06
C THR A 63 29.00 -3.10 -14.71
N VAL A 64 28.35 -3.49 -13.61
CA VAL A 64 28.76 -3.06 -12.27
C VAL A 64 30.13 -3.61 -11.90
N ALA A 65 30.42 -4.88 -12.24
CA ALA A 65 31.72 -5.47 -11.95
C ALA A 65 32.83 -4.81 -12.76
N LYS A 66 32.60 -4.47 -14.03
CA LYS A 66 33.61 -3.87 -14.90
C LYS A 66 33.85 -2.39 -14.61
N ASP A 67 32.78 -1.62 -14.51
CA ASP A 67 32.82 -0.15 -14.62
C ASP A 67 32.66 0.58 -13.28
N LEU A 68 32.17 -0.09 -12.22
CA LEU A 68 31.83 0.57 -10.95
C LEU A 68 32.53 -0.02 -9.71
N ALA A 69 32.46 -1.33 -9.48
CA ALA A 69 32.80 -1.94 -8.20
C ALA A 69 33.97 -2.93 -8.25
N GLY A 70 34.30 -3.50 -9.42
CA GLY A 70 35.29 -4.57 -9.50
C GLY A 70 34.84 -5.83 -8.74
N PRO A 71 35.78 -6.58 -8.12
CA PRO A 71 35.45 -7.65 -7.18
C PRO A 71 34.59 -7.21 -5.99
N GLY A 72 34.64 -5.93 -5.64
CA GLY A 72 33.81 -5.29 -4.62
C GLY A 72 32.30 -5.36 -4.87
N ILE A 73 31.86 -5.79 -6.06
CA ILE A 73 30.45 -6.02 -6.39
C ILE A 73 29.73 -6.94 -5.39
N VAL A 74 30.46 -7.85 -4.74
CA VAL A 74 29.92 -8.71 -3.67
C VAL A 74 29.40 -7.87 -2.49
N LEU A 75 30.12 -6.82 -2.11
CA LEU A 75 29.68 -5.89 -1.09
C LEU A 75 28.52 -5.01 -1.60
N SER A 76 28.54 -4.63 -2.88
CA SER A 76 27.43 -3.87 -3.50
C SER A 76 26.12 -4.65 -3.44
N PHE A 77 26.11 -5.94 -3.79
CA PHE A 77 24.91 -6.79 -3.68
C PHE A 77 24.50 -7.05 -2.23
N LEU A 78 25.45 -7.16 -1.30
CA LEU A 78 25.15 -7.30 0.12
C LEU A 78 24.44 -6.05 0.67
N LEU A 79 24.96 -4.86 0.36
CA LEU A 79 24.35 -3.59 0.75
C LEU A 79 22.98 -3.39 0.11
N ALA A 80 22.86 -3.62 -1.20
CA ALA A 80 21.59 -3.54 -1.91
C ALA A 80 20.55 -4.53 -1.34
N GLY A 81 20.95 -5.78 -1.09
CA GLY A 81 20.07 -6.80 -0.53
C GLY A 81 19.60 -6.50 0.89
N LEU A 82 20.47 -5.94 1.74
CA LEU A 82 20.09 -5.49 3.08
C LEU A 82 19.07 -4.34 3.02
N THR A 83 19.33 -3.34 2.17
CA THR A 83 18.40 -2.20 1.97
C THR A 83 17.04 -2.68 1.48
N SER A 84 17.02 -3.54 0.47
CA SER A 84 15.79 -4.13 -0.06
C SER A 84 15.07 -5.00 0.97
N LEU A 85 15.80 -5.76 1.80
CA LEU A 85 15.19 -6.59 2.86
C LEU A 85 14.46 -5.73 3.91
N LEU A 86 15.04 -4.60 4.31
CA LEU A 86 14.41 -3.67 5.24
C LEU A 86 13.09 -3.12 4.66
N ALA A 87 13.07 -2.77 3.38
CA ALA A 87 11.84 -2.36 2.69
C ALA A 87 10.84 -3.53 2.57
N ALA A 88 11.32 -4.72 2.21
CA ALA A 88 10.49 -5.91 2.04
C ALA A 88 9.76 -6.31 3.33
N LEU A 89 10.37 -6.12 4.50
CA LEU A 89 9.71 -6.31 5.79
C LEU A 89 8.52 -5.35 5.98
N CYS A 90 8.68 -4.07 5.61
CA CYS A 90 7.58 -3.08 5.63
C CYS A 90 6.44 -3.48 4.69
N TYR A 91 6.76 -3.95 3.49
CA TYR A 91 5.77 -4.47 2.53
C TYR A 91 5.05 -5.72 3.04
N ALA A 92 5.77 -6.65 3.69
CA ALA A 92 5.18 -7.85 4.26
C ALA A 92 4.13 -7.52 5.33
N GLU A 93 4.41 -6.56 6.21
CA GLU A 93 3.42 -6.10 7.19
C GLU A 93 2.17 -5.51 6.52
N PHE A 94 2.34 -4.63 5.53
CA PHE A 94 1.20 -4.09 4.78
C PHE A 94 0.41 -5.15 4.01
N GLY A 95 1.08 -6.10 3.36
CA GLY A 95 0.43 -7.18 2.62
C GLY A 95 -0.38 -8.14 3.50
N THR A 96 -0.05 -8.23 4.80
CA THR A 96 -0.89 -8.96 5.77
C THR A 96 -2.04 -8.13 6.34
N ARG A 97 -1.86 -6.81 6.47
CA ARG A 97 -2.88 -5.88 6.98
C ARG A 97 -3.97 -5.60 5.95
N ILE A 98 -3.58 -5.39 4.70
CA ILE A 98 -4.45 -4.97 3.61
C ILE A 98 -4.21 -5.93 2.42
N PRO A 99 -4.78 -7.15 2.45
CA PRO A 99 -4.68 -8.14 1.38
C PRO A 99 -5.56 -7.77 0.16
N LYS A 100 -5.35 -6.59 -0.41
CA LYS A 100 -5.99 -6.10 -1.63
C LYS A 100 -4.94 -5.85 -2.72
N ALA A 101 -5.32 -6.08 -3.98
CA ALA A 101 -4.47 -5.78 -5.13
C ALA A 101 -4.28 -4.26 -5.25
N GLY A 102 -3.03 -3.84 -5.48
CA GLY A 102 -2.65 -2.43 -5.63
C GLY A 102 -1.41 -2.02 -4.83
N SER A 103 -0.83 -2.92 -4.03
CA SER A 103 0.49 -2.77 -3.39
C SER A 103 0.67 -1.37 -2.75
N ALA A 104 1.80 -0.71 -2.96
CA ALA A 104 2.15 0.58 -2.38
C ALA A 104 1.15 1.71 -2.63
N TYR A 105 0.39 1.69 -3.74
CA TYR A 105 -0.65 2.68 -4.02
C TYR A 105 -1.77 2.61 -2.97
N VAL A 106 -2.34 1.42 -2.77
CA VAL A 106 -3.43 1.21 -1.80
C VAL A 106 -2.95 1.45 -0.37
N TYR A 107 -1.72 1.03 -0.06
CA TYR A 107 -1.13 1.26 1.27
C TYR A 107 -1.04 2.75 1.59
N THR A 108 -0.55 3.55 0.65
CA THR A 108 -0.41 5.01 0.79
C THR A 108 -1.77 5.72 0.86
N TYR A 109 -2.76 5.24 0.12
CA TYR A 109 -4.11 5.83 0.12
C TYR A 109 -4.81 5.68 1.48
N ILE A 110 -4.58 4.56 2.15
CA ILE A 110 -5.15 4.31 3.48
C ILE A 110 -4.37 5.06 4.58
N SER A 111 -3.03 5.10 4.46
CA SER A 111 -2.16 5.70 5.50
C SER A 111 -2.06 7.22 5.44
N ILE A 112 -1.72 7.79 4.28
CA ILE A 112 -1.34 9.19 4.10
C ILE A 112 -2.45 9.99 3.39
N GLY A 113 -3.03 9.46 2.32
CA GLY A 113 -4.13 10.09 1.58
C GLY A 113 -3.99 10.06 0.06
N GLU A 114 -5.01 10.64 -0.61
CA GLU A 114 -5.26 10.55 -2.05
C GLU A 114 -4.11 11.13 -2.90
N PHE A 115 -3.60 12.31 -2.55
CA PHE A 115 -2.53 12.95 -3.33
C PHE A 115 -1.25 12.11 -3.37
N TRP A 116 -0.79 11.66 -2.20
CA TRP A 116 0.40 10.83 -2.09
C TRP A 116 0.17 9.44 -2.68
N ALA A 117 -1.06 8.91 -2.59
CA ALA A 117 -1.43 7.71 -3.31
C ALA A 117 -1.30 7.91 -4.81
N PHE A 118 -1.82 8.99 -5.39
CA PHE A 118 -1.67 9.27 -6.82
C PHE A 118 -0.19 9.37 -7.23
N VAL A 119 0.62 10.13 -6.49
CA VAL A 119 2.07 10.29 -6.73
C VAL A 119 2.75 8.92 -6.79
N ILE A 120 2.46 8.05 -5.83
CA ILE A 120 3.00 6.69 -5.79
C ILE A 120 2.43 5.80 -6.89
N GLY A 121 1.13 5.86 -7.16
CA GLY A 121 0.50 5.08 -8.22
C GLY A 121 1.06 5.43 -9.60
N TRP A 122 1.23 6.72 -9.89
CA TRP A 122 1.85 7.22 -11.11
C TRP A 122 3.30 6.76 -11.27
N ASN A 123 4.03 6.69 -10.16
CA ASN A 123 5.38 6.17 -10.12
C ASN A 123 5.43 4.64 -10.35
N ILE A 124 4.51 3.87 -9.75
CA ILE A 124 4.40 2.41 -9.96
C ILE A 124 4.09 2.07 -11.41
N ILE A 125 3.28 2.88 -12.11
CA ILE A 125 3.00 2.69 -13.55
C ILE A 125 4.30 2.79 -14.35
N LEU A 126 5.10 3.83 -14.08
CA LEU A 126 6.38 4.03 -14.73
C LEU A 126 7.33 2.88 -14.44
N GLU A 127 7.47 2.52 -13.18
CA GLU A 127 8.32 1.43 -12.71
C GLU A 127 8.04 0.13 -13.48
N HIS A 128 6.78 -0.30 -13.54
CA HIS A 128 6.44 -1.55 -14.21
C HIS A 128 6.57 -1.47 -15.73
N MET A 129 6.30 -0.31 -16.33
CA MET A 129 6.46 -0.08 -17.78
C MET A 129 7.93 -0.13 -18.20
N ILE A 130 8.80 0.52 -17.41
CA ILE A 130 10.26 0.48 -17.61
C ILE A 130 10.82 -0.90 -17.25
N GLY A 131 10.27 -1.57 -16.23
CA GLY A 131 10.63 -2.94 -15.86
C GLY A 131 10.43 -3.90 -17.03
N ALA A 132 9.28 -3.87 -17.68
CA ALA A 132 9.03 -4.66 -18.89
C ALA A 132 9.98 -4.28 -20.04
N ALA A 133 10.20 -2.98 -20.27
CA ALA A 133 11.08 -2.51 -21.34
C ALA A 133 12.55 -2.91 -21.15
N SER A 134 13.07 -2.75 -19.94
CA SER A 134 14.45 -3.09 -19.58
C SER A 134 14.71 -4.59 -19.70
N VAL A 135 13.78 -5.42 -19.24
CA VAL A 135 13.93 -6.87 -19.34
C VAL A 135 13.81 -7.35 -20.78
N ALA A 136 12.91 -6.76 -21.59
CA ALA A 136 12.84 -7.06 -23.03
C ALA A 136 14.15 -6.69 -23.75
N ARG A 137 14.79 -5.58 -23.37
CA ARG A 137 16.10 -5.17 -23.89
C ARG A 137 17.23 -6.11 -23.48
N ALA A 138 17.25 -6.52 -22.22
CA ALA A 138 18.19 -7.53 -21.73
C ALA A 138 18.03 -8.87 -22.45
N TRP A 139 16.77 -9.29 -22.67
CA TRP A 139 16.44 -10.53 -23.39
C TRP A 139 16.95 -10.50 -24.84
N SER A 140 16.74 -9.38 -25.54
CA SER A 140 17.25 -9.16 -26.90
C SER A 140 18.79 -9.16 -26.94
N GLY A 141 19.45 -8.45 -26.02
CA GLY A 141 20.91 -8.40 -25.92
C GLY A 141 21.57 -9.77 -25.71
N TYR A 142 20.93 -10.65 -24.93
CA TYR A 142 21.39 -12.03 -24.75
C TYR A 142 21.29 -12.86 -26.03
N ILE A 143 20.23 -12.70 -26.80
CA ILE A 143 20.09 -13.36 -28.11
C ILE A 143 21.11 -12.81 -29.10
N ASP A 144 21.32 -11.50 -29.13
CA ASP A 144 22.32 -10.88 -30.00
C ASP A 144 23.74 -11.38 -29.67
N SER A 145 24.09 -11.50 -28.40
CA SER A 145 25.36 -12.09 -27.96
C SER A 145 25.51 -13.57 -28.39
N LEU A 146 24.45 -14.38 -28.29
CA LEU A 146 24.46 -15.76 -28.77
C LEU A 146 24.68 -15.88 -30.28
N LEU A 147 24.19 -14.90 -31.04
CA LEU A 147 24.36 -14.81 -32.49
C LEU A 147 25.62 -14.04 -32.91
N GLY A 148 26.50 -13.68 -31.96
CA GLY A 148 27.74 -12.97 -32.24
C GLY A 148 27.56 -11.53 -32.74
N GLY A 149 26.48 -10.85 -32.33
CA GLY A 149 26.20 -9.46 -32.70
C GLY A 149 25.52 -9.29 -34.07
N ALA A 150 24.96 -10.36 -34.64
CA ALA A 150 24.33 -10.30 -35.95
C ALA A 150 23.11 -9.37 -36.00
N ILE A 151 22.31 -9.32 -34.93
CA ILE A 151 21.07 -8.53 -34.89
C ILE A 151 21.40 -7.04 -34.77
N SER A 152 22.32 -6.68 -33.88
CA SER A 152 22.79 -5.31 -33.77
C SER A 152 23.46 -4.83 -35.06
N ASN A 153 24.32 -5.63 -35.69
CA ASN A 153 24.96 -5.28 -36.95
C ASN A 153 23.96 -5.09 -38.11
N ILE A 154 22.97 -5.98 -38.25
CA ILE A 154 21.92 -5.83 -39.28
C ILE A 154 21.11 -4.55 -39.04
N THR A 155 20.75 -4.27 -37.79
CA THR A 155 19.94 -3.10 -37.46
C THR A 155 20.71 -1.80 -37.70
N VAL A 156 21.96 -1.74 -37.26
CA VAL A 156 22.84 -0.58 -37.49
C VAL A 156 23.09 -0.37 -38.98
N THR A 157 23.27 -1.43 -39.77
CA THR A 157 23.51 -1.30 -41.21
C THR A 157 22.28 -0.84 -42.01
N HIS A 158 21.07 -1.21 -41.60
CA HIS A 158 19.84 -0.88 -42.35
C HIS A 158 19.15 0.39 -41.85
N VAL A 159 19.18 0.66 -40.54
CA VAL A 159 18.42 1.74 -39.90
C VAL A 159 19.32 2.91 -39.46
N GLY A 160 20.62 2.67 -39.28
CA GLY A 160 21.60 3.65 -38.82
C GLY A 160 21.68 3.74 -37.28
N GLU A 161 22.77 4.35 -36.79
CA GLU A 161 22.95 4.63 -35.35
C GLU A 161 22.20 5.92 -34.95
N LEU A 162 21.46 5.86 -33.86
CA LEU A 162 20.87 7.05 -33.24
C LEU A 162 21.97 7.76 -32.44
N HIS A 163 22.48 8.88 -32.95
CA HIS A 163 23.64 9.60 -32.39
C HIS A 163 23.32 10.54 -31.21
N GLU A 164 22.14 10.43 -30.61
CA GLU A 164 21.75 11.29 -29.48
C GLU A 164 22.02 10.62 -28.14
N GLN A 165 22.66 11.33 -27.20
CA GLN A 165 22.94 10.85 -25.83
C GLN A 165 21.68 10.41 -25.05
N LEU A 166 20.50 10.82 -25.52
CA LEU A 166 19.22 10.50 -24.91
C LEU A 166 18.61 9.17 -25.40
N LEU A 167 18.95 8.73 -26.61
CA LEU A 167 18.35 7.56 -27.27
C LEU A 167 19.32 6.38 -27.25
N GLY A 168 18.78 5.16 -27.36
CA GLY A 168 19.61 3.96 -27.48
C GLY A 168 20.42 3.96 -28.77
N ARG A 169 21.58 3.29 -28.77
CA ARG A 169 22.52 3.23 -29.91
C ARG A 169 21.84 2.87 -31.24
N TYR A 170 20.87 1.97 -31.18
CA TYR A 170 20.05 1.56 -32.32
C TYR A 170 18.63 1.22 -31.82
N PRO A 171 17.60 1.36 -32.67
CA PRO A 171 16.25 0.97 -32.32
C PRO A 171 16.13 -0.57 -32.29
N ASP A 172 15.76 -1.15 -31.14
CA ASP A 172 15.71 -2.61 -30.98
C ASP A 172 14.34 -3.21 -31.30
N PHE A 173 14.17 -3.63 -32.55
CA PHE A 173 12.95 -4.27 -33.03
C PHE A 173 12.70 -5.65 -32.40
N LEU A 174 13.74 -6.37 -31.97
CA LEU A 174 13.58 -7.67 -31.34
C LEU A 174 13.01 -7.51 -29.93
N ALA A 175 13.51 -6.54 -29.15
CA ALA A 175 12.96 -6.22 -27.83
C ALA A 175 11.50 -5.73 -27.94
N PHE A 176 11.19 -4.90 -28.94
CA PHE A 176 9.81 -4.48 -29.23
C PHE A 176 8.90 -5.69 -29.50
N ALA A 177 9.30 -6.58 -30.42
CA ALA A 177 8.54 -7.76 -30.78
C ALA A 177 8.35 -8.71 -29.59
N ALA A 178 9.40 -8.95 -28.81
CA ALA A 178 9.34 -9.78 -27.61
C ALA A 178 8.31 -9.24 -26.62
N CYS A 179 8.35 -7.94 -26.30
CA CYS A 179 7.42 -7.30 -25.37
C CYS A 179 5.96 -7.44 -25.83
N ILE A 180 5.67 -7.24 -27.13
CA ILE A 180 4.33 -7.41 -27.69
C ILE A 180 3.87 -8.87 -27.62
N VAL A 181 4.74 -9.83 -27.98
CA VAL A 181 4.42 -11.26 -27.92
C VAL A 181 4.04 -11.65 -26.49
N TYR A 182 4.81 -11.24 -25.49
CA TYR A 182 4.50 -11.56 -24.10
C TYR A 182 3.23 -10.86 -23.58
N ALA A 183 2.97 -9.61 -24.00
CA ALA A 183 1.71 -8.94 -23.70
C ALA A 183 0.50 -9.67 -24.33
N CYS A 184 0.63 -10.16 -25.56
CA CYS A 184 -0.41 -10.97 -26.21
C CYS A 184 -0.62 -12.32 -25.49
N LEU A 185 0.46 -12.99 -25.10
CA LEU A 185 0.40 -14.26 -24.36
C LEU A 185 -0.34 -14.09 -23.02
N LEU A 186 -0.07 -13.00 -22.28
CA LEU A 186 -0.80 -12.66 -21.06
C LEU A 186 -2.28 -12.40 -21.34
N GLY A 187 -2.62 -11.80 -22.47
CA GLY A 187 -3.99 -11.53 -22.89
C GLY A 187 -4.84 -12.78 -23.12
N ILE A 188 -4.22 -13.93 -23.44
CA ILE A 188 -4.93 -15.20 -23.68
C ILE A 188 -5.46 -15.82 -22.37
N GLY A 189 -4.81 -15.57 -21.22
CA GLY A 189 -5.36 -15.94 -19.92
C GLY A 189 -4.34 -16.17 -18.81
N VAL A 190 -4.74 -15.83 -17.58
CA VAL A 190 -3.86 -15.83 -16.39
C VAL A 190 -3.56 -17.22 -15.83
N LYS A 191 -4.54 -18.15 -15.86
CA LYS A 191 -4.40 -19.46 -15.19
C LYS A 191 -3.26 -20.31 -15.76
N GLY A 192 -3.06 -20.28 -17.09
CA GLY A 192 -1.91 -20.93 -17.71
C GLY A 192 -0.59 -20.21 -17.42
N SER A 193 -0.64 -18.87 -17.31
CA SER A 193 0.54 -18.02 -17.10
C SER A 193 1.24 -18.27 -15.77
N ALA A 194 0.50 -18.53 -14.69
CA ALA A 194 1.10 -18.77 -13.37
C ALA A 194 1.94 -20.06 -13.35
N ILE A 195 1.40 -21.16 -13.90
CA ILE A 195 2.11 -22.45 -14.00
C ILE A 195 3.36 -22.31 -14.88
N PHE A 196 3.23 -21.61 -16.00
CA PHE A 196 4.32 -21.35 -16.93
C PHE A 196 5.45 -20.54 -16.27
N ASN A 197 5.08 -19.53 -15.47
CA ASN A 197 6.02 -18.71 -14.73
C ASN A 197 6.78 -19.53 -13.67
N SER A 198 6.08 -20.37 -12.91
CA SER A 198 6.71 -21.25 -11.91
C SER A 198 7.70 -22.23 -12.55
N PHE A 199 7.37 -22.80 -13.71
CA PHE A 199 8.25 -23.70 -14.44
C PHE A 199 9.56 -23.04 -14.86
N PHE A 200 9.50 -21.87 -15.50
CA PHE A 200 10.72 -21.15 -15.89
C PHE A 200 11.51 -20.64 -14.70
N THR A 201 10.86 -20.28 -13.61
CA THR A 201 11.56 -19.87 -12.38
C THR A 201 12.38 -21.03 -11.82
N MET A 202 11.86 -22.25 -11.83
CA MET A 202 12.63 -23.42 -11.38
C MET A 202 13.86 -23.67 -12.26
N ILE A 203 13.73 -23.54 -13.58
CA ILE A 203 14.88 -23.63 -14.51
C ILE A 203 15.91 -22.54 -14.20
N ASN A 204 15.44 -21.31 -14.01
CA ASN A 204 16.28 -20.15 -13.70
C ASN A 204 17.09 -20.37 -12.41
N LEU A 205 16.45 -20.86 -11.35
CA LEU A 205 17.12 -21.23 -10.09
C LEU A 205 18.13 -22.37 -10.28
N ALA A 206 17.80 -23.40 -11.07
CA ALA A 206 18.72 -24.49 -11.36
C ALA A 206 19.99 -23.99 -12.09
N VAL A 207 19.82 -23.08 -13.05
CA VAL A 207 20.96 -22.48 -13.77
C VAL A 207 21.77 -21.55 -12.87
N MET A 208 21.13 -20.81 -11.97
CA MET A 208 21.85 -20.02 -10.96
C MET A 208 22.76 -20.92 -10.09
N VAL A 209 22.25 -22.05 -9.59
CA VAL A 209 23.06 -23.02 -8.83
C VAL A 209 24.20 -23.59 -9.69
N PHE A 210 23.93 -23.90 -10.95
CA PHE A 210 24.95 -24.36 -11.90
C PHE A 210 26.09 -23.33 -12.07
N VAL A 211 25.76 -22.05 -12.26
CA VAL A 211 26.74 -20.97 -12.38
C VAL A 211 27.60 -20.87 -11.13
N ILE A 212 26.99 -20.97 -9.94
CA ILE A 212 27.70 -20.93 -8.66
C ILE A 212 28.70 -22.09 -8.56
N VAL A 213 28.25 -23.33 -8.78
CA VAL A 213 29.10 -24.52 -8.66
C VAL A 213 30.25 -24.49 -9.66
N MET A 214 29.95 -24.23 -10.93
CA MET A 214 30.97 -24.21 -11.98
C MET A 214 31.92 -23.02 -11.85
N GLY A 215 31.40 -21.85 -11.49
CA GLY A 215 32.23 -20.65 -11.32
C GLY A 215 33.19 -20.77 -10.13
N PHE A 216 32.78 -21.37 -9.02
CA PHE A 216 33.71 -21.68 -7.91
C PHE A 216 34.71 -22.78 -8.25
N TYR A 217 34.33 -23.76 -9.08
CA TYR A 217 35.26 -24.80 -9.54
C TYR A 217 36.41 -24.23 -10.39
N TYR A 218 36.14 -23.21 -11.21
CA TYR A 218 37.14 -22.50 -12.02
C TYR A 218 37.66 -21.20 -11.40
N ALA A 219 37.39 -20.96 -10.12
CA ALA A 219 37.80 -19.75 -9.42
C ALA A 219 39.32 -19.62 -9.32
N ARG A 220 39.82 -18.41 -9.60
CA ARG A 220 41.23 -18.03 -9.48
C ARG A 220 41.36 -16.88 -8.48
N PRO A 221 41.81 -17.11 -7.24
CA PRO A 221 41.96 -16.07 -6.21
C PRO A 221 42.85 -14.90 -6.65
N GLU A 222 43.72 -15.10 -7.63
CA GLU A 222 44.56 -14.06 -8.23
C GLU A 222 43.73 -12.93 -8.85
N ASN A 223 42.52 -13.23 -9.36
CA ASN A 223 41.64 -12.23 -9.97
C ASN A 223 41.10 -11.19 -8.96
N TRP A 224 41.11 -11.49 -7.67
CA TRP A 224 40.73 -10.55 -6.61
C TRP A 224 41.90 -9.73 -6.06
N THR A 225 43.14 -10.16 -6.31
CA THR A 225 44.35 -9.49 -5.82
C THR A 225 45.06 -8.68 -6.92
N SER A 226 44.89 -9.08 -8.18
CA SER A 226 45.44 -8.38 -9.34
C SER A 226 44.56 -7.22 -9.81
N GLY A 227 45.16 -6.24 -10.50
CA GLY A 227 44.44 -5.12 -11.13
C GLY A 227 43.77 -4.14 -10.17
N GLY A 228 44.46 -3.69 -9.12
CA GLY A 228 43.91 -2.73 -8.14
C GLY A 228 43.28 -3.39 -6.89
N GLY A 229 43.34 -4.72 -6.79
CA GLY A 229 42.89 -5.47 -5.63
C GLY A 229 41.38 -5.64 -5.56
N PHE A 230 40.85 -5.88 -4.36
CA PHE A 230 39.43 -6.17 -4.17
C PHE A 230 38.53 -4.94 -4.43
N LEU A 231 39.03 -3.73 -4.16
CA LEU A 231 38.28 -2.46 -4.29
C LEU A 231 39.00 -1.48 -5.22
N PRO A 232 39.06 -1.75 -6.54
CA PRO A 232 39.79 -0.90 -7.49
C PRO A 232 39.20 0.51 -7.59
N PHE A 233 37.89 0.65 -7.41
CA PHE A 233 37.18 1.94 -7.45
C PHE A 233 36.90 2.52 -6.05
N GLY A 234 37.51 1.93 -5.00
CA GLY A 234 37.29 2.31 -3.61
C GLY A 234 35.87 2.05 -3.11
N PHE A 235 35.58 2.52 -1.89
CA PHE A 235 34.26 2.34 -1.26
C PHE A 235 33.15 3.14 -1.97
N SER A 236 33.49 4.27 -2.59
CA SER A 236 32.55 5.06 -3.40
C SER A 236 31.99 4.23 -4.57
N GLY A 237 32.84 3.48 -5.27
CA GLY A 237 32.42 2.57 -6.33
C GLY A 237 31.50 1.43 -5.83
N VAL A 238 31.71 0.97 -4.60
CA VAL A 238 30.83 -0.05 -3.97
C VAL A 238 29.43 0.50 -3.70
N ILE A 239 29.31 1.73 -3.19
CA ILE A 239 28.00 2.37 -2.93
C ILE A 239 27.29 2.69 -4.25
N ALA A 240 28.00 3.26 -5.23
CA ALA A 240 27.43 3.52 -6.55
C ALA A 240 26.97 2.21 -7.22
N GLY A 241 27.80 1.16 -7.15
CA GLY A 241 27.44 -0.18 -7.59
C GLY A 241 26.23 -0.76 -6.85
N ALA A 242 26.06 -0.48 -5.54
CA ALA A 242 24.90 -0.92 -4.77
C ALA A 242 23.61 -0.26 -5.24
N ALA A 243 23.64 1.03 -5.60
CA ALA A 243 22.48 1.74 -6.15
C ALA A 243 22.04 1.16 -7.50
N THR A 244 23.00 0.74 -8.34
CA THR A 244 22.71 0.04 -9.59
C THR A 244 22.23 -1.40 -9.35
N CYS A 245 22.91 -2.17 -8.49
CA CYS A 245 22.55 -3.54 -8.10
C CYS A 245 21.17 -3.63 -7.43
N PHE A 246 20.68 -2.56 -6.82
CA PHE A 246 19.34 -2.49 -6.24
C PHE A 246 18.25 -2.87 -7.25
N TYR A 247 18.45 -2.55 -8.54
CA TYR A 247 17.59 -2.98 -9.64
C TYR A 247 17.32 -4.49 -9.63
N ALA A 248 18.31 -5.31 -9.30
CA ALA A 248 18.17 -6.77 -9.29
C ALA A 248 17.25 -7.30 -8.17
N PHE A 249 16.98 -6.49 -7.14
CA PHE A 249 16.07 -6.81 -6.05
C PHE A 249 14.66 -6.28 -6.28
N VAL A 250 14.43 -5.48 -7.33
CA VAL A 250 13.08 -5.01 -7.66
C VAL A 250 12.24 -6.20 -8.11
N GLY A 251 11.00 -6.26 -7.61
CA GLY A 251 10.05 -7.33 -7.92
C GLY A 251 9.54 -8.10 -6.70
N PHE A 252 10.12 -7.95 -5.51
CA PHE A 252 9.53 -8.56 -4.30
C PHE A 252 8.14 -7.96 -3.97
N ASP A 253 7.88 -6.71 -4.36
CA ASP A 253 6.58 -6.03 -4.22
C ASP A 253 5.45 -6.72 -5.00
N SER A 254 5.76 -7.52 -6.01
CA SER A 254 4.79 -8.37 -6.71
C SER A 254 4.17 -9.45 -5.81
N ILE A 255 4.90 -9.86 -4.76
CA ILE A 255 4.38 -10.74 -3.70
C ILE A 255 3.21 -10.04 -3.00
N ALA A 256 3.38 -8.75 -2.68
CA ALA A 256 2.36 -7.93 -2.04
C ALA A 256 1.15 -7.71 -2.97
N THR A 257 1.38 -7.51 -4.28
CA THR A 257 0.33 -7.44 -5.30
C THR A 257 -0.49 -8.73 -5.42
N SER A 258 0.12 -9.88 -5.14
CA SER A 258 -0.52 -11.20 -5.20
C SER A 258 -1.25 -11.60 -3.90
N SER A 259 -1.29 -10.72 -2.90
CA SER A 259 -1.96 -10.98 -1.61
C SER A 259 -3.47 -11.23 -1.72
N GLU A 260 -4.11 -10.65 -2.75
CA GLU A 260 -5.54 -10.86 -3.03
C GLU A 260 -5.85 -12.30 -3.49
N GLU A 261 -4.92 -12.94 -4.19
CA GLU A 261 -5.05 -14.31 -4.74
C GLU A 261 -4.48 -15.38 -3.80
N ALA A 262 -3.83 -14.96 -2.70
CA ALA A 262 -3.28 -15.87 -1.72
C ALA A 262 -4.39 -16.55 -0.91
N ILE A 263 -4.27 -17.87 -0.72
CA ILE A 263 -5.21 -18.66 0.10
C ILE A 263 -5.17 -18.20 1.57
N THR A 264 -3.98 -17.93 2.10
CA THR A 264 -3.78 -17.46 3.48
C THR A 264 -2.78 -16.30 3.49
N PRO A 265 -3.22 -15.06 3.20
CA PRO A 265 -2.31 -13.93 3.03
C PRO A 265 -1.53 -13.60 4.32
N THR A 266 -2.14 -13.80 5.50
CA THR A 266 -1.52 -13.46 6.79
C THR A 266 -0.26 -14.25 7.12
N VAL A 267 -0.06 -15.42 6.51
CA VAL A 267 1.13 -16.28 6.73
C VAL A 267 1.94 -16.41 5.44
N SER A 268 1.29 -16.61 4.31
CA SER A 268 1.97 -16.84 3.04
C SER A 268 2.79 -15.64 2.58
N ILE A 269 2.28 -14.41 2.76
CA ILE A 269 2.97 -13.20 2.32
C ILE A 269 4.29 -12.97 3.06
N PRO A 270 4.33 -12.88 4.40
CA PRO A 270 5.57 -12.61 5.12
C PRO A 270 6.58 -13.75 4.96
N LEU A 271 6.12 -15.00 4.94
CA LEU A 271 7.00 -16.15 4.72
C LEU A 271 7.61 -16.10 3.31
N ALA A 272 6.79 -15.92 2.27
CA ALA A 272 7.27 -15.82 0.89
C ALA A 272 8.26 -14.66 0.72
N THR A 273 7.91 -13.46 1.19
CA THR A 273 8.79 -12.28 1.09
C THR A 273 10.15 -12.53 1.73
N LEU A 274 10.19 -13.05 2.96
CA LEU A 274 11.46 -13.30 3.65
C LEU A 274 12.27 -14.40 2.96
N THR A 275 11.64 -15.50 2.56
CA THR A 275 12.34 -16.61 1.90
C THR A 275 12.87 -16.21 0.52
N SER A 276 12.08 -15.49 -0.28
CA SER A 276 12.50 -15.04 -1.61
C SER A 276 13.67 -14.06 -1.50
N MET A 277 13.60 -13.08 -0.59
CA MET A 277 14.69 -12.12 -0.39
C MET A 277 15.99 -12.82 0.03
N LEU A 278 15.94 -13.73 1.01
CA LEU A 278 17.15 -14.44 1.47
C LEU A 278 17.78 -15.29 0.37
N VAL A 279 16.97 -16.07 -0.37
CA VAL A 279 17.47 -16.92 -1.46
C VAL A 279 18.12 -16.06 -2.55
N VAL A 280 17.49 -14.97 -2.94
CA VAL A 280 17.98 -14.07 -4.00
C VAL A 280 19.24 -13.32 -3.56
N THR A 281 19.29 -12.76 -2.35
CA THR A 281 20.49 -12.07 -1.84
C THR A 281 21.69 -13.01 -1.80
N ILE A 282 21.53 -14.22 -1.26
CA ILE A 282 22.61 -15.22 -1.21
C ILE A 282 23.02 -15.62 -2.63
N GLY A 283 22.04 -15.90 -3.51
CA GLY A 283 22.29 -16.26 -4.90
C GLY A 283 23.10 -15.19 -5.64
N TYR A 284 22.73 -13.92 -5.51
CA TYR A 284 23.42 -12.81 -6.19
C TYR A 284 24.84 -12.60 -5.69
N ILE A 285 25.06 -12.68 -4.38
CA ILE A 285 26.39 -12.61 -3.78
C ILE A 285 27.28 -13.74 -4.34
N LEU A 286 26.77 -14.97 -4.36
CA LEU A 286 27.52 -16.14 -4.81
C LEU A 286 27.79 -16.11 -6.31
N VAL A 287 26.82 -15.74 -7.14
CA VAL A 287 27.00 -15.60 -8.60
C VAL A 287 28.03 -14.51 -8.92
N SER A 288 27.96 -13.37 -8.22
CA SER A 288 28.89 -12.26 -8.46
C SER A 288 30.31 -12.59 -7.99
N ALA A 289 30.45 -13.28 -6.86
CA ALA A 289 31.73 -13.79 -6.40
C ALA A 289 32.30 -14.81 -7.39
N ALA A 290 31.49 -15.76 -7.84
CA ALA A 290 31.88 -16.77 -8.82
C ALA A 290 32.34 -16.13 -10.14
N LEU A 291 31.60 -15.15 -10.67
CA LEU A 291 31.97 -14.44 -11.91
C LEU A 291 33.31 -13.70 -11.79
N THR A 292 33.49 -12.90 -10.74
CA THR A 292 34.70 -12.08 -10.56
C THR A 292 35.94 -12.88 -10.17
N LEU A 293 35.76 -14.04 -9.53
CA LEU A 293 36.86 -14.99 -9.29
C LEU A 293 37.23 -15.77 -10.54
N MET A 294 36.27 -16.04 -11.41
CA MET A 294 36.48 -16.85 -12.62
C MET A 294 37.19 -16.06 -13.73
N VAL A 295 36.78 -14.80 -13.95
CA VAL A 295 37.33 -13.93 -15.01
C VAL A 295 37.67 -12.55 -14.44
N PRO A 296 38.85 -11.96 -14.78
CA PRO A 296 39.22 -10.65 -14.28
C PRO A 296 38.26 -9.55 -14.78
N TYR A 297 37.90 -8.63 -13.87
CA TYR A 297 36.79 -7.70 -14.05
C TYR A 297 36.94 -6.77 -15.28
N TRP A 298 38.16 -6.37 -15.63
CA TRP A 298 38.43 -5.50 -16.79
C TRP A 298 38.16 -6.17 -18.15
N SER A 299 38.16 -7.51 -18.21
CA SER A 299 37.94 -8.28 -19.44
C SER A 299 36.48 -8.70 -19.65
N LEU A 300 35.59 -8.38 -18.71
CA LEU A 300 34.18 -8.76 -18.81
C LEU A 300 33.51 -8.08 -20.00
N ASN A 301 32.67 -8.85 -20.71
CA ASN A 301 31.76 -8.33 -21.71
C ASN A 301 30.50 -7.83 -21.01
N VAL A 302 30.15 -6.57 -21.24
CA VAL A 302 29.06 -5.87 -20.53
C VAL A 302 27.68 -6.37 -20.95
N GLY A 303 27.50 -6.84 -22.19
CA GLY A 303 26.19 -7.27 -22.69
C GLY A 303 25.75 -8.65 -22.20
N ALA A 304 26.70 -9.56 -21.96
CA ALA A 304 26.41 -10.94 -21.58
C ALA A 304 27.56 -11.54 -20.73
N ALA A 305 27.79 -10.96 -19.55
CA ALA A 305 28.97 -11.26 -18.76
C ALA A 305 29.09 -12.72 -18.32
N LEU A 306 28.00 -13.33 -17.81
CA LEU A 306 28.00 -14.70 -17.34
C LEU A 306 28.30 -15.74 -18.44
N PRO A 307 27.56 -15.79 -19.57
CA PRO A 307 27.83 -16.77 -20.62
C PRO A 307 29.17 -16.54 -21.32
N GLU A 308 29.59 -15.29 -21.56
CA GLU A 308 30.89 -15.01 -22.19
C GLU A 308 32.06 -15.32 -21.25
N ALA A 309 31.88 -15.25 -19.94
CA ALA A 309 32.91 -15.65 -18.99
C ALA A 309 33.19 -17.17 -19.05
N PHE A 310 32.18 -18.02 -19.27
CA PHE A 310 32.41 -19.44 -19.54
C PHE A 310 33.01 -19.66 -20.94
N GLY A 311 32.61 -18.84 -21.92
CA GLY A 311 33.17 -18.85 -23.26
C GLY A 311 34.67 -18.55 -23.30
N SER A 312 35.14 -17.56 -22.53
CA SER A 312 36.55 -17.15 -22.50
C SER A 312 37.48 -18.20 -21.89
N ILE A 313 36.93 -19.11 -21.06
CA ILE A 313 37.65 -20.25 -20.46
C ILE A 313 37.60 -21.50 -21.36
N GLY A 314 36.88 -21.43 -22.49
CA GLY A 314 36.76 -22.53 -23.46
C GLY A 314 35.57 -23.48 -23.20
N LEU A 315 34.66 -23.15 -22.28
CA LEU A 315 33.48 -23.95 -21.94
C LEU A 315 32.26 -23.50 -22.74
N THR A 316 32.25 -23.78 -24.04
CA THR A 316 31.17 -23.39 -24.95
C THR A 316 29.83 -24.05 -24.63
N TRP A 317 29.81 -25.29 -24.15
CA TRP A 317 28.57 -25.95 -23.73
C TRP A 317 27.93 -25.26 -22.51
N ALA A 318 28.74 -24.80 -21.55
CA ALA A 318 28.28 -24.10 -20.36
C ALA A 318 27.74 -22.70 -20.73
N LYS A 319 28.37 -22.02 -21.69
CA LYS A 319 27.86 -20.77 -22.28
C LYS A 319 26.40 -20.93 -22.72
N TYR A 320 26.05 -21.97 -23.49
CA TYR A 320 24.67 -22.19 -23.93
C TYR A 320 23.70 -22.52 -22.79
N VAL A 321 24.10 -23.33 -21.82
CA VAL A 321 23.27 -23.66 -20.64
C VAL A 321 22.91 -22.40 -19.87
N VAL A 322 23.91 -21.55 -19.60
CA VAL A 322 23.73 -20.29 -18.87
C VAL A 322 22.86 -19.30 -19.66
N SER A 323 23.08 -19.19 -20.97
CA SER A 323 22.25 -18.31 -21.81
C SER A 323 20.79 -18.76 -21.88
N VAL A 324 20.51 -20.06 -21.98
CA VAL A 324 19.12 -20.56 -21.96
C VAL A 324 18.46 -20.28 -20.62
N GLY A 325 19.17 -20.52 -19.50
CA GLY A 325 18.65 -20.18 -18.17
C GLY A 325 18.38 -18.69 -17.97
N ALA A 326 19.29 -17.84 -18.46
CA ALA A 326 19.13 -16.39 -18.43
C ALA A 326 17.91 -15.94 -19.24
N LEU A 327 17.70 -16.50 -20.44
CA LEU A 327 16.50 -16.23 -21.24
C LEU A 327 15.23 -16.68 -20.52
N CYS A 328 15.23 -17.86 -19.89
CA CYS A 328 14.11 -18.31 -19.05
C CYS A 328 13.83 -17.36 -17.89
N GLY A 329 14.86 -16.88 -17.18
CA GLY A 329 14.72 -15.94 -16.07
C GLY A 329 14.24 -14.55 -16.51
N MET A 330 14.74 -14.03 -17.62
CA MET A 330 14.25 -12.77 -18.17
C MET A 330 12.80 -12.90 -18.67
N THR A 331 12.40 -14.05 -19.21
CA THR A 331 11.00 -14.33 -19.53
C THR A 331 10.11 -14.26 -18.28
N THR A 332 10.51 -14.84 -17.15
CA THR A 332 9.70 -14.78 -15.91
C THR A 332 9.54 -13.35 -15.40
N THR A 333 10.61 -12.56 -15.38
CA THR A 333 10.53 -11.16 -14.97
C THR A 333 9.67 -10.34 -15.94
N LEU A 334 9.78 -10.55 -17.25
CA LEU A 334 9.00 -9.82 -18.25
C LEU A 334 7.50 -10.10 -18.13
N PHE A 335 7.13 -11.37 -17.93
CA PHE A 335 5.76 -11.74 -17.58
C PHE A 335 5.30 -11.04 -16.32
N GLY A 336 6.16 -11.00 -15.30
CA GLY A 336 5.87 -10.36 -14.03
C GLY A 336 5.58 -8.87 -14.10
N SER A 337 6.44 -8.12 -14.80
CA SER A 337 6.26 -6.68 -14.98
C SER A 337 4.98 -6.37 -15.77
N LEU A 338 4.72 -7.10 -16.85
CA LEU A 338 3.50 -6.94 -17.66
C LEU A 338 2.23 -7.44 -16.96
N PHE A 339 2.37 -8.34 -15.98
CA PHE A 339 1.26 -8.84 -15.17
C PHE A 339 0.78 -7.83 -14.11
N SER A 340 1.72 -7.17 -13.43
CA SER A 340 1.40 -6.21 -12.36
C SER A 340 0.91 -4.85 -12.89
N LEU A 341 1.37 -4.42 -14.08
CA LEU A 341 1.08 -3.09 -14.64
C LEU A 341 -0.43 -2.83 -14.88
N PRO A 342 -1.19 -3.71 -15.57
CA PRO A 342 -2.63 -3.48 -15.79
C PRO A 342 -3.44 -3.48 -14.49
N ARG A 343 -3.01 -4.22 -13.47
CA ARG A 343 -3.69 -4.27 -12.15
C ARG A 343 -3.57 -2.96 -11.40
N CYS A 344 -2.38 -2.35 -11.42
CA CYS A 344 -2.17 -1.03 -10.80
C CYS A 344 -3.02 0.03 -11.51
N LEU A 345 -3.01 0.04 -12.85
CA LEU A 345 -3.83 0.95 -13.66
C LEU A 345 -5.34 0.71 -13.44
N TYR A 346 -5.77 -0.54 -13.31
CA TYR A 346 -7.15 -0.89 -12.97
C TYR A 346 -7.54 -0.37 -11.58
N ALA A 347 -6.71 -0.57 -10.55
CA ALA A 347 -6.99 -0.11 -9.19
C ALA A 347 -7.14 1.43 -9.13
N MET A 348 -6.26 2.16 -9.80
CA MET A 348 -6.33 3.63 -9.87
C MET A 348 -7.54 4.12 -10.68
N ALA A 349 -7.88 3.47 -11.78
CA ALA A 349 -9.06 3.80 -12.57
C ALA A 349 -10.36 3.45 -11.82
N ALA A 350 -10.36 2.36 -11.05
CA ALA A 350 -11.47 1.96 -10.20
C ALA A 350 -11.73 2.96 -9.07
N ASP A 351 -10.69 3.65 -8.58
CA ASP A 351 -10.81 4.72 -7.58
C ASP A 351 -11.14 6.11 -8.20
N GLY A 352 -11.19 6.21 -9.54
CA GLY A 352 -11.54 7.43 -10.27
C GLY A 352 -10.37 8.41 -10.46
N LEU A 353 -9.15 8.02 -10.07
CA LEU A 353 -7.94 8.84 -10.20
C LEU A 353 -7.36 8.85 -11.62
N LEU A 354 -7.66 7.81 -12.41
CA LEU A 354 -7.30 7.69 -13.82
C LEU A 354 -8.53 7.49 -14.69
N PHE A 355 -8.37 7.70 -16.00
CA PHE A 355 -9.46 7.62 -16.97
C PHE A 355 -10.25 6.30 -16.85
N SER A 356 -11.57 6.41 -16.80
CA SER A 356 -12.48 5.28 -16.56
C SER A 356 -12.35 4.12 -17.56
N PHE A 357 -11.94 4.39 -18.81
CA PHE A 357 -11.78 3.35 -19.83
C PHE A 357 -10.66 2.34 -19.49
N LEU A 358 -9.66 2.73 -18.69
CA LEU A 358 -8.59 1.85 -18.24
C LEU A 358 -9.05 0.84 -17.17
N GLY A 359 -10.20 1.11 -16.55
CA GLY A 359 -10.84 0.23 -15.55
C GLY A 359 -11.77 -0.83 -16.14
N SER A 360 -11.96 -0.88 -17.46
CA SER A 360 -12.87 -1.84 -18.10
C SER A 360 -12.27 -3.25 -18.14
N VAL A 361 -12.96 -4.23 -17.54
CA VAL A 361 -12.52 -5.65 -17.46
C VAL A 361 -13.33 -6.50 -18.43
N ASN A 362 -12.64 -7.37 -19.18
CA ASN A 362 -13.31 -8.33 -20.06
C ASN A 362 -13.80 -9.55 -19.26
N GLN A 363 -15.07 -9.93 -19.43
CA GLN A 363 -15.70 -11.04 -18.70
C GLN A 363 -15.11 -12.42 -19.02
N LYS A 364 -14.55 -12.63 -20.22
CA LYS A 364 -13.98 -13.94 -20.61
C LYS A 364 -12.59 -14.18 -20.04
N THR A 365 -11.73 -13.17 -20.10
CA THR A 365 -10.33 -13.27 -19.66
C THR A 365 -10.15 -12.82 -18.20
N GLN A 366 -11.14 -12.13 -17.62
CA GLN A 366 -11.06 -11.48 -16.30
C GLN A 366 -9.89 -10.48 -16.21
N LEU A 367 -9.44 -9.96 -17.36
CA LEU A 367 -8.34 -9.02 -17.49
C LEU A 367 -8.78 -7.73 -18.18
N PRO A 368 -8.23 -6.56 -17.80
CA PRO A 368 -8.44 -5.31 -18.51
C PRO A 368 -7.62 -5.29 -19.81
N LEU A 369 -8.13 -5.91 -20.88
CA LEU A 369 -7.39 -6.11 -22.13
C LEU A 369 -6.94 -4.81 -22.81
N VAL A 370 -7.77 -3.76 -22.76
CA VAL A 370 -7.42 -2.44 -23.33
C VAL A 370 -6.22 -1.86 -22.61
N ASN A 371 -6.22 -1.96 -21.29
CA ASN A 371 -5.13 -1.50 -20.43
C ASN A 371 -3.85 -2.31 -20.67
N LEU A 372 -3.95 -3.64 -20.78
CA LEU A 372 -2.82 -4.50 -21.15
C LEU A 372 -2.25 -4.14 -22.54
N ALA A 373 -3.10 -3.85 -23.52
CA ALA A 373 -2.66 -3.46 -24.85
C ALA A 373 -1.92 -2.11 -24.83
N ILE A 374 -2.49 -1.09 -24.19
CA ILE A 374 -1.87 0.25 -24.10
C ILE A 374 -0.54 0.14 -23.36
N SER A 375 -0.54 -0.48 -22.18
CA SER A 375 0.67 -0.59 -21.35
C SER A 375 1.76 -1.47 -21.98
N GLY A 376 1.39 -2.56 -22.65
CA GLY A 376 2.31 -3.42 -23.40
C GLY A 376 2.93 -2.70 -24.60
N ILE A 377 2.13 -1.94 -25.36
CA ILE A 377 2.64 -1.13 -26.49
C ILE A 377 3.56 -0.01 -25.97
N SER A 378 3.17 0.69 -24.91
CA SER A 378 4.02 1.73 -24.31
C SER A 378 5.36 1.16 -23.81
N SER A 379 5.34 0.00 -23.15
CA SER A 379 6.56 -0.70 -22.72
C SER A 379 7.43 -1.12 -23.91
N ALA A 380 6.81 -1.65 -24.97
CA ALA A 380 7.51 -2.05 -26.19
C ALA A 380 8.17 -0.85 -26.90
N LEU A 381 7.49 0.29 -26.96
CA LEU A 381 8.07 1.53 -27.52
C LEU A 381 9.25 2.04 -26.69
N LEU A 382 9.17 1.96 -25.35
CA LEU A 382 10.32 2.29 -24.52
C LEU A 382 11.50 1.34 -24.76
N ALA A 383 11.22 0.04 -24.91
CA ALA A 383 12.24 -0.94 -25.24
C ALA A 383 12.87 -0.65 -26.61
N LEU A 384 12.09 -0.23 -27.61
CA LEU A 384 12.58 0.11 -28.93
C LEU A 384 13.56 1.29 -28.89
N VAL A 385 13.28 2.30 -28.07
CA VAL A 385 13.94 3.62 -28.17
C VAL A 385 15.08 3.80 -27.16
N PHE A 386 14.99 3.20 -25.97
CA PHE A 386 15.93 3.45 -24.88
C PHE A 386 16.88 2.29 -24.64
N ASP A 387 18.07 2.63 -24.12
CA ASP A 387 19.05 1.64 -23.73
C ASP A 387 18.83 1.08 -22.32
N LEU A 388 19.32 -0.14 -22.08
CA LEU A 388 19.12 -0.87 -20.83
C LEU A 388 19.59 -0.08 -19.62
N GLU A 389 20.80 0.47 -19.65
CA GLU A 389 21.38 1.23 -18.53
C GLU A 389 20.48 2.43 -18.15
N LYS A 390 19.99 3.16 -19.15
CA LYS A 390 19.15 4.34 -18.94
C LYS A 390 17.77 3.99 -18.43
N LEU A 391 17.22 2.85 -18.86
CA LEU A 391 15.97 2.30 -18.31
C LEU A 391 16.16 1.88 -16.85
N VAL A 392 17.25 1.15 -16.54
CA VAL A 392 17.56 0.67 -15.18
C VAL A 392 17.73 1.83 -14.20
N GLU A 393 18.57 2.82 -14.53
CA GLU A 393 18.79 4.00 -13.68
C GLU A 393 17.46 4.73 -13.41
N PHE A 394 16.63 4.86 -14.45
CA PHE A 394 15.34 5.56 -14.37
C PHE A 394 14.28 4.78 -13.59
N MET A 395 14.32 3.45 -13.59
CA MET A 395 13.44 2.63 -12.77
C MET A 395 13.81 2.73 -11.29
N SER A 396 15.11 2.64 -10.97
CA SER A 396 15.60 2.59 -9.58
C SER A 396 15.19 3.80 -8.75
N ILE A 397 15.23 5.02 -9.31
CA ILE A 397 14.79 6.22 -8.58
C ILE A 397 13.30 6.14 -8.18
N GLY A 398 12.45 5.62 -9.07
CA GLY A 398 11.03 5.47 -8.82
C GLY A 398 10.78 4.43 -7.72
N THR A 399 11.39 3.25 -7.84
CA THR A 399 11.23 2.19 -6.84
C THR A 399 11.72 2.61 -5.46
N LEU A 400 12.89 3.28 -5.37
CA LEU A 400 13.43 3.78 -4.11
C LEU A 400 12.50 4.81 -3.45
N LEU A 401 11.87 5.70 -4.24
CA LEU A 401 10.87 6.63 -3.73
C LEU A 401 9.63 5.90 -3.20
N ALA A 402 9.13 4.90 -3.93
CA ALA A 402 8.00 4.08 -3.48
C ALA A 402 8.30 3.37 -2.16
N TYR A 403 9.49 2.78 -2.02
CA TYR A 403 9.88 2.04 -0.82
C TYR A 403 10.06 2.97 0.37
N THR A 404 10.58 4.17 0.15
CA THR A 404 10.67 5.22 1.18
C THR A 404 9.29 5.60 1.73
N ILE A 405 8.31 5.82 0.84
CA ILE A 405 6.95 6.21 1.24
C ILE A 405 6.20 5.06 1.91
N VAL A 406 6.41 3.81 1.48
CA VAL A 406 5.82 2.64 2.17
C VAL A 406 6.42 2.47 3.56
N SER A 407 7.74 2.59 3.71
CA SER A 407 8.38 2.55 5.04
C SER A 407 7.87 3.67 5.96
N ALA A 408 7.69 4.89 5.44
CA ALA A 408 7.06 5.99 6.18
C ALA A 408 5.61 5.67 6.55
N SER A 409 4.85 5.08 5.62
CA SER A 409 3.45 4.70 5.82
C SER A 409 3.26 3.66 6.92
N VAL A 410 4.20 2.69 7.08
CA VAL A 410 4.15 1.71 8.17
C VAL A 410 4.22 2.41 9.52
N ILE A 411 5.15 3.37 9.66
CA ILE A 411 5.28 4.15 10.89
C ILE A 411 3.98 4.91 11.13
N ILE A 412 3.51 5.70 10.17
CA ILE A 412 2.28 6.50 10.32
C ILE A 412 1.09 5.63 10.74
N LEU A 413 0.91 4.47 10.11
CA LEU A 413 -0.20 3.57 10.43
C LEU A 413 -0.08 2.95 11.83
N ARG A 414 1.13 2.63 12.30
CA ARG A 414 1.37 2.12 13.66
C ARG A 414 1.04 3.13 14.75
N TYR A 415 1.10 4.42 14.48
CA TYR A 415 0.89 5.46 15.49
C TYR A 415 -0.41 6.25 15.28
N ARG A 416 -1.24 5.85 14.30
CA ARG A 416 -2.55 6.45 14.07
C ARG A 416 -3.53 5.96 15.15
N PRO A 417 -4.27 6.87 15.82
CA PRO A 417 -5.33 6.47 16.73
C PRO A 417 -6.43 5.75 15.94
N PRO A 418 -7.08 4.74 16.54
CA PRO A 418 -8.14 4.02 15.86
C PRO A 418 -9.37 4.90 15.62
N SER A 419 -10.11 4.59 14.56
CA SER A 419 -11.36 5.28 14.30
C SER A 419 -12.43 4.94 15.36
N PRO A 420 -13.38 5.85 15.65
CA PRO A 420 -14.45 5.59 16.61
C PRO A 420 -15.29 4.36 16.26
N GLU A 421 -15.47 4.06 14.97
CA GLU A 421 -16.18 2.88 14.47
C GLU A 421 -15.41 1.58 14.78
N GLU A 422 -14.10 1.55 14.55
CA GLU A 422 -13.25 0.38 14.89
C GLU A 422 -13.19 0.14 16.41
N ALA A 423 -13.16 1.22 17.21
CA ALA A 423 -13.24 1.13 18.66
C ALA A 423 -14.60 0.60 19.14
N ALA A 424 -15.69 1.00 18.50
CA ALA A 424 -17.02 0.48 18.79
C ALA A 424 -17.15 -1.01 18.41
N ILE A 425 -16.63 -1.42 17.25
CA ILE A 425 -16.65 -2.82 16.81
C ILE A 425 -15.85 -3.71 17.76
N LEU A 426 -14.66 -3.29 18.22
CA LEU A 426 -13.88 -4.05 19.20
C LEU A 426 -14.54 -4.09 20.59
N ALA A 427 -15.29 -3.05 20.96
CA ALA A 427 -16.06 -3.06 22.20
C ALA A 427 -17.27 -4.02 22.14
N VAL A 428 -17.83 -4.26 20.96
CA VAL A 428 -18.99 -5.14 20.74
C VAL A 428 -18.58 -6.59 20.38
N GLY A 429 -17.51 -6.77 19.62
CA GLY A 429 -17.03 -8.06 19.10
C GLY A 429 -16.29 -8.95 20.11
N GLY A 430 -16.28 -8.60 21.40
CA GLY A 430 -15.72 -9.43 22.48
C GLY A 430 -16.58 -10.63 22.88
N THR A 431 -17.65 -10.93 22.14
CA THR A 431 -18.51 -12.10 22.38
C THR A 431 -18.49 -13.03 21.16
N ASP A 432 -17.92 -14.22 21.40
CA ASP A 432 -18.10 -15.49 20.69
C ASP A 432 -17.39 -15.75 19.34
N ASP A 433 -16.19 -16.35 19.43
CA ASP A 433 -15.70 -17.33 18.45
C ASP A 433 -16.32 -18.71 18.76
N SER A 434 -17.63 -18.88 18.50
CA SER A 434 -18.21 -20.21 18.28
C SER A 434 -19.52 -20.16 17.49
N SER A 435 -19.46 -20.73 16.28
CA SER A 435 -20.53 -21.35 15.50
C SER A 435 -21.60 -20.48 14.80
N GLN A 436 -21.83 -20.88 13.54
CA GLN A 436 -23.01 -20.56 12.72
C GLN A 436 -24.33 -20.68 13.50
N SER A 437 -25.19 -19.67 13.42
CA SER A 437 -26.58 -19.80 12.95
C SER A 437 -27.23 -18.42 12.86
N GLY A 438 -28.14 -18.24 11.90
CA GLY A 438 -28.90 -16.99 11.76
C GLY A 438 -29.75 -16.70 12.99
N GLY A 439 -29.66 -15.47 13.49
CA GLY A 439 -30.48 -14.92 14.57
C GLY A 439 -30.38 -13.40 14.56
N GLU A 440 -31.49 -12.73 14.85
CA GLU A 440 -31.70 -11.27 14.77
C GLU A 440 -30.67 -10.45 15.56
N LEU A 441 -30.32 -9.25 15.04
CA LEU A 441 -29.52 -8.24 15.76
C LEU A 441 -30.20 -7.85 17.09
N PRO A 442 -29.50 -7.87 18.23
CA PRO A 442 -30.03 -7.32 19.48
C PRO A 442 -29.90 -5.79 19.53
N SER A 443 -30.73 -5.15 20.35
CA SER A 443 -30.98 -3.70 20.39
C SER A 443 -29.97 -2.90 21.24
N PRO A 444 -29.77 -1.59 20.98
CA PRO A 444 -28.60 -0.82 21.46
C PRO A 444 -28.66 -0.31 22.91
N GLN A 445 -29.64 -0.71 23.71
CA GLN A 445 -29.90 -0.10 25.02
C GLN A 445 -29.15 -0.75 26.19
N SER A 446 -28.63 -1.98 26.04
CA SER A 446 -27.88 -2.66 27.11
C SER A 446 -26.46 -2.11 27.29
N ASP A 447 -25.82 -1.65 26.22
CA ASP A 447 -24.36 -1.42 26.20
C ASP A 447 -23.95 -0.04 26.75
N VAL A 448 -24.86 0.93 26.69
CA VAL A 448 -24.65 2.27 27.29
C VAL A 448 -24.63 2.20 28.82
N SER A 449 -25.34 1.23 29.41
CA SER A 449 -25.33 1.01 30.86
C SER A 449 -23.98 0.45 31.33
N PHE A 450 -23.36 -0.44 30.52
CA PHE A 450 -22.07 -1.05 30.82
C PHE A 450 -20.92 -0.04 30.83
N LEU A 451 -20.89 0.88 29.85
CA LEU A 451 -19.93 1.98 29.81
C LEU A 451 -20.11 2.91 31.03
N LYS A 452 -21.34 3.29 31.38
CA LYS A 452 -21.59 4.12 32.59
C LYS A 452 -21.10 3.45 33.88
N THR A 453 -21.29 2.14 34.04
CA THR A 453 -20.82 1.40 35.22
C THR A 453 -19.30 1.26 35.25
N TYR A 454 -18.65 1.05 34.09
CA TYR A 454 -17.19 0.94 34.00
C TYR A 454 -16.48 2.25 34.34
N TRP A 455 -17.01 3.37 33.86
CA TRP A 455 -16.48 4.71 34.13
C TRP A 455 -16.69 5.16 35.58
N CYS A 456 -17.75 4.68 36.24
CA CYS A 456 -17.98 4.93 37.67
C CYS A 456 -16.95 4.17 38.54
N TYR A 457 -16.52 2.97 38.12
CA TYR A 457 -15.54 2.15 38.84
C TYR A 457 -14.12 2.73 38.78
N GLN A 458 -13.76 3.43 37.70
CA GLN A 458 -12.44 4.04 37.53
C GLN A 458 -12.32 5.41 38.22
N GLY A 459 -13.45 6.00 38.62
CA GLY A 459 -13.51 7.22 39.43
C GLY A 459 -13.15 7.00 40.91
N ASP A 460 -13.26 5.78 41.43
CA ASP A 460 -13.00 5.47 42.84
C ASP A 460 -11.54 5.04 43.13
N VAL A 461 -10.75 4.71 42.09
CA VAL A 461 -9.38 4.18 42.26
C VAL A 461 -8.27 5.25 42.19
N GLU A 462 -8.52 6.42 41.58
CA GLU A 462 -7.53 7.50 41.50
C GLU A 462 -7.82 8.64 42.48
N GLY A 463 -7.47 8.38 43.75
CA GLY A 463 -7.43 9.39 44.79
C GLY A 463 -6.34 10.45 44.58
N ARG A 464 -6.81 11.68 44.36
CA ARG A 464 -6.22 13.01 44.65
C ARG A 464 -5.22 13.64 43.66
N THR A 465 -5.63 14.89 43.39
CA THR A 465 -4.88 16.12 43.04
C THR A 465 -4.66 16.46 41.56
N SER A 466 -5.36 17.53 41.16
CA SER A 466 -5.25 18.34 39.93
C SER A 466 -5.98 17.84 38.67
N ARG A 467 -7.33 17.86 38.70
CA ARG A 467 -8.18 17.75 37.51
C ARG A 467 -9.35 18.73 37.61
N GLY A 468 -9.20 19.93 37.03
CA GLY A 468 -10.31 20.89 36.84
C GLY A 468 -10.73 21.09 35.38
N LYS A 469 -9.84 20.85 34.41
CA LYS A 469 -10.09 21.08 32.98
C LYS A 469 -10.46 19.81 32.21
N LEU A 470 -9.77 18.70 32.49
CA LEU A 470 -9.97 17.44 31.77
C LEU A 470 -11.34 16.80 32.04
N GLY A 471 -11.85 16.93 33.27
CA GLY A 471 -13.16 16.40 33.64
C GLY A 471 -14.32 17.14 32.98
N LEU A 472 -14.18 18.43 32.71
CA LEU A 472 -15.21 19.25 32.08
C LEU A 472 -15.34 18.96 30.58
N GLU A 473 -14.21 18.78 29.88
CA GLU A 473 -14.20 18.42 28.45
C GLU A 473 -14.73 17.00 28.19
N LEU A 474 -14.45 16.06 29.09
CA LEU A 474 -14.97 14.69 29.01
C LEU A 474 -16.48 14.61 29.32
N MET A 475 -17.00 15.49 30.17
CA MET A 475 -18.44 15.59 30.45
C MET A 475 -19.22 16.15 29.27
N MET A 476 -18.66 17.14 28.55
CA MET A 476 -19.27 17.69 27.32
C MET A 476 -19.33 16.66 26.18
N LEU A 477 -18.29 15.83 26.03
CA LEU A 477 -18.26 14.73 25.06
C LEU A 477 -19.33 13.66 25.35
N ALA A 478 -19.54 13.32 26.62
CA ALA A 478 -20.60 12.39 27.02
C ALA A 478 -22.01 12.96 26.73
N GLU A 479 -22.19 14.28 26.89
CA GLU A 479 -23.45 14.96 26.59
C GLU A 479 -23.74 15.01 25.08
N GLU A 480 -22.72 15.22 24.24
CA GLU A 480 -22.84 15.16 22.78
C GLU A 480 -23.18 13.76 22.25
N VAL A 481 -22.53 12.72 22.79
CA VAL A 481 -22.84 11.32 22.43
C VAL A 481 -24.27 10.95 22.85
N THR A 482 -24.74 11.47 23.98
CA THR A 482 -26.13 11.28 24.43
C THR A 482 -27.12 11.99 23.50
N LYS A 483 -26.83 13.25 23.11
CA LYS A 483 -27.63 14.01 22.12
C LYS A 483 -27.64 13.37 20.73
N MET A 484 -26.55 12.73 20.30
CA MET A 484 -26.51 11.99 19.03
C MET A 484 -27.37 10.72 19.07
N SER A 485 -27.45 10.04 20.22
CA SER A 485 -28.30 8.87 20.39
C SER A 485 -29.81 9.20 20.33
N GLU A 486 -30.19 10.43 20.70
CA GLU A 486 -31.57 10.92 20.66
C GLU A 486 -32.02 11.36 19.25
N MET A 487 -31.09 11.66 18.33
CA MET A 487 -31.39 12.13 16.97
C MET A 487 -31.66 11.02 15.94
N TRP A 488 -31.60 9.73 16.33
CA TRP A 488 -31.86 8.63 15.40
C TRP A 488 -33.37 8.47 15.11
N PRO A 489 -33.85 8.63 13.87
CA PRO A 489 -35.27 8.56 13.57
C PRO A 489 -35.75 7.10 13.62
N ARG A 490 -36.49 6.75 14.68
CA ARG A 490 -37.18 5.46 14.81
C ARG A 490 -38.36 5.38 13.82
N ARG A 491 -38.19 4.70 12.69
CA ARG A 491 -39.31 4.30 11.84
C ARG A 491 -40.13 3.21 12.53
N GLY A 492 -41.38 3.56 12.88
CA GLY A 492 -42.54 2.68 12.78
C GLY A 492 -42.71 1.59 13.85
N LYS A 493 -43.57 1.85 14.83
CA LYS A 493 -44.89 1.18 14.99
C LYS A 493 -45.63 1.81 16.17
N SER A 494 -46.77 2.40 15.84
CA SER A 494 -47.76 2.97 16.76
C SER A 494 -48.49 1.83 17.48
N GLY A 495 -48.38 1.76 18.80
CA GLY A 495 -49.13 0.79 19.63
C GLY A 495 -48.68 0.65 21.07
N GLU A 496 -47.37 0.70 21.35
CA GLU A 496 -46.82 0.38 22.69
C GLU A 496 -46.31 1.59 23.50
N LEU A 497 -46.44 2.80 22.96
CA LEU A 497 -45.94 4.04 23.57
C LEU A 497 -46.86 4.64 24.68
N GLN A 498 -48.09 4.15 24.84
CA GLN A 498 -49.00 4.64 25.89
C GLN A 498 -48.83 3.94 27.25
N GLN A 499 -48.22 2.75 27.29
CA GLN A 499 -48.06 1.98 28.53
C GLN A 499 -46.80 2.36 29.34
N ILE A 500 -45.82 2.99 28.70
CA ILE A 500 -44.54 3.35 29.33
C ILE A 500 -44.59 4.75 29.95
N ASN A 501 -45.32 5.71 29.35
CA ASN A 501 -45.47 7.05 29.92
C ASN A 501 -46.24 7.04 31.26
N HIS A 502 -47.27 6.20 31.41
CA HIS A 502 -48.06 6.15 32.64
C HIS A 502 -47.26 5.58 33.85
N LYS A 503 -46.19 4.82 33.58
CA LYS A 503 -45.36 4.20 34.63
C LYS A 503 -44.20 5.09 35.07
N ILE A 504 -43.86 6.10 34.27
CA ILE A 504 -42.81 7.09 34.55
C ILE A 504 -43.38 8.26 35.36
N ASP A 505 -44.65 8.64 35.13
CA ASP A 505 -45.34 9.66 35.92
C ASP A 505 -45.60 9.21 37.38
N ASP A 506 -45.88 7.93 37.62
CA ASP A 506 -46.07 7.39 38.98
C ASP A 506 -44.77 7.39 39.81
N LEU A 507 -43.60 7.21 39.17
CA LEU A 507 -42.30 7.19 39.85
C LEU A 507 -41.75 8.59 40.17
N MET A 508 -42.27 9.63 39.53
CA MET A 508 -41.87 11.03 39.74
C MET A 508 -42.68 11.75 40.84
N SER A 509 -43.75 11.14 41.34
CA SER A 509 -44.62 11.73 42.38
C SER A 509 -44.24 11.26 43.79
N GLY A 510 -43.09 11.73 44.28
CA GLY A 510 -42.56 11.35 45.60
C GLY A 510 -43.58 11.41 46.74
N ARG A 511 -43.83 10.26 47.38
CA ARG A 511 -44.47 10.12 48.69
C ARG A 511 -44.19 8.72 49.26
N GLU A 512 -43.99 8.64 50.57
CA GLU A 512 -43.78 7.43 51.42
C GLU A 512 -42.34 6.88 51.39
N GLU A 513 -41.62 6.68 52.50
CA GLU A 513 -41.90 6.57 53.95
C GLU A 513 -40.53 6.82 54.63
N ARG A 514 -40.34 7.63 55.69
CA ARG A 514 -40.95 7.58 57.02
C ARG A 514 -41.29 6.16 57.45
N ASP A 515 -40.27 5.39 57.79
CA ASP A 515 -40.24 4.59 59.01
C ASP A 515 -38.82 4.07 59.26
N LEU A 516 -38.48 3.86 60.54
CA LEU A 516 -37.20 3.41 61.12
C LEU A 516 -36.28 4.52 61.66
N MET A 517 -36.67 5.08 62.81
CA MET A 517 -35.72 5.33 63.91
C MET A 517 -35.80 4.17 64.91
N PRO A 518 -34.68 3.84 65.56
CA PRO A 518 -34.69 3.99 67.01
C PRO A 518 -33.47 4.78 67.58
N SER A 519 -33.69 5.21 68.81
CA SER A 519 -32.97 6.20 69.62
C SER A 519 -31.66 5.73 70.29
N ALA A 520 -30.83 6.73 70.66
CA ALA A 520 -29.69 6.76 71.60
C ALA A 520 -28.40 6.02 71.17
N ASN A 521 -27.15 6.52 71.35
CA ASN A 521 -26.56 7.34 72.40
C ASN A 521 -25.20 7.94 71.93
N LYS A 522 -24.73 9.00 72.60
CA LYS A 522 -23.44 9.67 72.40
C LYS A 522 -22.24 8.74 72.66
N ARG A 523 -21.27 8.71 71.74
CA ARG A 523 -19.79 8.82 71.94
C ARG A 523 -19.06 8.31 70.70
N GLY A 524 -17.95 8.97 70.34
CA GLY A 524 -17.18 8.69 69.13
C GLY A 524 -16.67 7.26 69.01
N ALA A 525 -16.73 6.72 67.80
CA ALA A 525 -15.98 5.56 67.38
C ALA A 525 -15.79 5.59 65.85
N THR A 526 -14.55 5.49 65.43
CA THR A 526 -14.07 5.34 64.05
C THR A 526 -14.65 4.08 63.43
N LEU A 527 -15.45 4.20 62.35
CA LEU A 527 -16.00 3.06 61.62
C LEU A 527 -15.09 2.69 60.46
N ILE A 528 -14.26 1.67 60.70
CA ILE A 528 -13.49 0.93 59.70
C ILE A 528 -14.50 0.10 58.90
N TRP A 529 -14.67 0.39 57.61
CA TRP A 529 -15.42 -0.49 56.71
C TRP A 529 -14.58 -1.72 56.37
N ARG A 530 -15.03 -2.90 56.83
CA ARG A 530 -14.54 -4.21 56.38
C ARG A 530 -15.43 -4.64 55.21
N PRO A 531 -14.90 -4.96 54.03
CA PRO A 531 -15.75 -5.38 52.91
C PRO A 531 -16.32 -6.78 53.20
N GLN A 532 -17.64 -6.90 53.13
CA GLN A 532 -18.34 -8.19 53.05
C GLN A 532 -17.99 -8.86 51.71
N SER A 533 -17.74 -10.17 51.76
CA SER A 533 -17.50 -11.04 50.62
C SER A 533 -18.66 -10.97 49.60
N PRO A 534 -18.39 -10.84 48.29
CA PRO A 534 -19.44 -10.74 47.30
C PRO A 534 -20.10 -12.11 47.06
N SER A 535 -21.43 -12.11 47.10
CA SER A 535 -22.28 -13.22 46.66
C SER A 535 -22.17 -13.42 45.15
N THR A 536 -21.99 -14.67 44.76
CA THR A 536 -21.93 -15.18 43.40
C THR A 536 -23.30 -15.10 42.72
N ASN A 537 -23.40 -14.31 41.64
CA ASN A 537 -24.23 -14.52 40.44
C ASN A 537 -24.70 -13.19 39.84
N SER A 538 -23.83 -12.54 39.05
CA SER A 538 -24.24 -11.54 38.05
C SER A 538 -23.51 -11.82 36.71
N PRO A 539 -24.14 -11.61 35.53
CA PRO A 539 -23.52 -11.92 34.24
C PRO A 539 -22.42 -10.93 33.82
N ALA A 540 -22.12 -9.91 34.63
CA ALA A 540 -21.26 -8.79 34.26
C ALA A 540 -19.75 -9.02 34.55
N GLN A 541 -19.36 -10.19 35.03
CA GLN A 541 -18.01 -10.45 35.55
C GLN A 541 -17.19 -11.43 34.69
N LYS A 542 -17.29 -11.29 33.36
CA LYS A 542 -16.43 -12.00 32.41
C LYS A 542 -15.86 -11.09 31.32
N VAL A 543 -15.52 -9.83 31.65
CA VAL A 543 -14.48 -9.15 30.86
C VAL A 543 -13.16 -9.76 31.29
N THR A 544 -12.73 -10.78 30.56
CA THR A 544 -11.43 -11.42 30.74
C THR A 544 -10.34 -10.35 30.68
N GLY A 545 -9.45 -10.29 31.67
CA GLY A 545 -8.32 -9.34 31.73
C GLY A 545 -7.53 -9.10 30.43
N PRO A 546 -7.36 -10.10 29.52
CA PRO A 546 -6.76 -9.89 28.21
C PRO A 546 -7.52 -8.93 27.29
N LEU A 547 -8.85 -8.97 27.30
CA LEU A 547 -9.69 -8.14 26.43
C LEU A 547 -9.63 -6.67 26.85
N LEU A 548 -9.66 -6.41 28.16
CA LEU A 548 -9.52 -5.07 28.71
C LEU A 548 -8.15 -4.47 28.39
N PHE A 549 -7.09 -5.27 28.56
CA PHE A 549 -5.73 -4.85 28.22
C PHE A 549 -5.61 -4.49 26.74
N GLN A 550 -6.22 -5.28 25.86
CA GLN A 550 -6.24 -5.04 24.41
C GLN A 550 -7.02 -3.76 24.03
N ILE A 551 -8.15 -3.50 24.69
CA ILE A 551 -8.92 -2.24 24.51
C ILE A 551 -8.12 -1.03 25.01
N MET A 552 -7.41 -1.17 26.14
CA MET A 552 -6.57 -0.08 26.66
C MET A 552 -5.37 0.22 25.75
N GLU A 553 -4.69 -0.80 25.22
CA GLU A 553 -3.59 -0.65 24.24
C GLU A 553 -4.10 -0.01 22.93
N PHE A 554 -5.31 -0.38 22.50
CA PHE A 554 -5.96 0.20 21.33
C PHE A 554 -6.30 1.68 21.51
N LEU A 555 -6.84 2.07 22.67
CA LEU A 555 -7.20 3.46 23.00
C LEU A 555 -5.99 4.35 23.36
N SER A 556 -4.85 3.75 23.66
CA SER A 556 -3.60 4.45 23.97
C SER A 556 -2.71 4.69 22.76
N ALA A 557 -3.00 4.01 21.62
CA ALA A 557 -2.34 4.22 20.34
C ALA A 557 -2.19 5.70 19.97
N GLY A 558 -0.97 6.11 19.62
CA GLY A 558 -0.66 7.48 19.19
C GLY A 558 -0.57 8.51 20.33
N LYS A 559 -0.76 8.10 21.60
CA LYS A 559 -0.51 8.97 22.77
C LYS A 559 0.93 8.87 23.25
N LEU A 560 1.37 9.88 23.99
CA LEU A 560 2.70 9.91 24.59
C LEU A 560 2.80 8.89 25.73
N ARG A 561 3.87 8.10 25.74
CA ARG A 561 4.16 7.16 26.84
C ARG A 561 4.33 7.91 28.15
N SER A 562 3.86 7.33 29.25
CA SER A 562 3.92 7.93 30.59
C SER A 562 5.35 8.31 31.03
N SER A 563 6.36 7.53 30.63
CA SER A 563 7.78 7.79 30.91
C SER A 563 8.33 9.05 30.22
N TYR A 564 7.70 9.54 29.15
CA TYR A 564 8.17 10.67 28.35
C TYR A 564 7.35 11.94 28.56
N ARG A 565 6.60 12.04 29.68
CA ARG A 565 5.79 13.22 30.02
C ARG A 565 6.53 14.56 29.98
N TRP A 566 7.85 14.58 30.14
CA TRP A 566 8.66 15.80 29.99
C TRP A 566 8.59 16.39 28.56
N MET A 567 8.26 15.60 27.55
CA MET A 567 8.10 16.04 26.16
C MET A 567 6.74 16.67 25.87
N ASP A 568 5.81 16.66 26.83
CA ASP A 568 4.48 17.29 26.69
C ASP A 568 4.61 18.81 26.44
N MET A 569 5.69 19.43 26.92
CA MET A 569 5.99 20.84 26.63
C MET A 569 6.24 21.12 25.13
N VAL A 570 6.77 20.13 24.39
CA VAL A 570 7.13 20.25 22.96
C VAL A 570 6.03 19.69 22.07
N VAL A 571 5.41 18.57 22.48
CA VAL A 571 4.49 17.78 21.65
C VAL A 571 3.04 17.85 22.12
N GLY A 572 2.77 18.36 23.31
CA GLY A 572 1.43 18.33 23.95
C GLY A 572 0.35 19.17 23.26
N ARG A 573 0.71 19.98 22.25
CA ARG A 573 -0.26 20.70 21.40
C ARG A 573 -0.70 19.91 20.16
N CYS A 574 -0.05 18.80 19.84
CA CYS A 574 -0.35 18.01 18.66
C CYS A 574 -1.41 16.96 18.96
N GLU A 575 -2.30 16.73 18.00
CA GLU A 575 -3.25 15.62 18.06
C GLU A 575 -2.52 14.26 18.08
N PRO A 576 -3.10 13.23 18.72
CA PRO A 576 -2.50 11.90 18.77
C PRO A 576 -2.24 11.36 17.36
N GLY A 577 -1.01 10.91 17.11
CA GLY A 577 -0.53 10.46 15.79
C GLY A 577 -0.01 11.57 14.86
N ALA A 578 -0.51 12.81 14.96
CA ALA A 578 -0.05 13.91 14.09
C ALA A 578 1.42 14.30 14.35
N ALA A 579 1.85 14.26 15.62
CA ALA A 579 3.23 14.48 16.00
C ALA A 579 4.20 13.48 15.35
N VAL A 580 3.79 12.21 15.29
CA VAL A 580 4.59 11.14 14.69
C VAL A 580 4.65 11.30 13.17
N SER A 581 3.52 11.59 12.51
CA SER A 581 3.50 11.87 11.08
C SER A 581 4.39 13.06 10.71
N GLY A 582 4.35 14.14 11.50
CA GLY A 582 5.27 15.27 11.35
C GLY A 582 6.73 14.88 11.53
N ALA A 583 7.04 14.08 12.56
CA ALA A 583 8.40 13.60 12.82
C ALA A 583 8.93 12.70 11.68
N VAL A 584 8.10 11.86 11.08
CA VAL A 584 8.48 11.01 9.92
C VAL A 584 8.79 11.87 8.69
N LEU A 585 7.98 12.90 8.43
CA LEU A 585 8.21 13.82 7.31
C LEU A 585 9.52 14.60 7.51
N VAL A 586 9.73 15.15 8.72
CA VAL A 586 10.98 15.84 9.07
C VAL A 586 12.17 14.89 8.96
N PHE A 587 12.06 13.66 9.50
CA PHE A 587 13.11 12.66 9.40
C PHE A 587 13.49 12.37 7.94
N THR A 588 12.51 12.20 7.06
CA THR A 588 12.74 11.94 5.63
C THR A 588 13.43 13.13 4.95
N CYS A 589 12.99 14.36 5.21
CA CYS A 589 13.62 15.57 4.66
C CYS A 589 15.06 15.76 5.16
N PHE A 590 15.30 15.60 6.46
CA PHE A 590 16.64 15.73 7.06
C PHE A 590 17.57 14.59 6.62
N SER A 591 17.03 13.39 6.36
CA SER A 591 17.79 12.28 5.77
C SER A 591 18.28 12.66 4.37
N GLY A 592 17.42 13.23 3.53
CA GLY A 592 17.80 13.74 2.22
C GLY A 592 18.87 14.83 2.31
N GLY A 593 18.67 15.79 3.21
CA GLY A 593 19.65 16.84 3.48
C GLY A 593 21.01 16.29 3.92
N LEU A 594 21.02 15.29 4.82
CA LEU A 594 22.24 14.64 5.27
C LEU A 594 22.94 13.88 4.14
N CYS A 595 22.22 13.06 3.36
CA CYS A 595 22.81 12.29 2.26
C CYS A 595 23.39 13.22 1.18
N ILE A 596 22.69 14.30 0.82
CA ILE A 596 23.19 15.31 -0.13
C ILE A 596 24.44 15.99 0.45
N HIS A 597 24.41 16.40 1.73
CA HIS A 597 25.56 17.02 2.39
C HIS A 597 26.78 16.10 2.41
N LEU A 598 26.60 14.83 2.77
CA LEU A 598 27.67 13.83 2.79
C LEU A 598 28.24 13.56 1.40
N HIS A 599 27.40 13.60 0.36
CA HIS A 599 27.85 13.40 -1.02
C HIS A 599 28.72 14.57 -1.51
N PHE A 600 28.22 15.81 -1.41
CA PHE A 600 28.92 16.99 -1.91
C PHE A 600 30.08 17.45 -1.04
N SER A 601 29.97 17.33 0.29
CA SER A 601 30.98 17.79 1.25
C SER A 601 31.94 16.68 1.68
N SER A 602 31.99 15.57 0.93
CA SER A 602 32.86 14.43 1.23
C SER A 602 34.36 14.81 1.28
N GLN A 603 34.80 15.70 0.38
CA GLN A 603 36.18 16.22 0.36
C GLN A 603 36.43 17.18 1.52
N ASP A 604 35.55 18.15 1.75
CA ASP A 604 35.67 19.12 2.86
C ASP A 604 35.68 18.41 4.23
N MET A 605 34.94 17.30 4.36
CA MET A 605 34.88 16.51 5.58
C MET A 605 36.19 15.74 5.82
N GLN A 606 36.85 15.26 4.77
CA GLN A 606 38.18 14.63 4.87
C GLN A 606 39.26 15.65 5.26
N GLU A 607 39.13 16.89 4.80
CA GLU A 607 40.01 18.00 5.18
C GLU A 607 39.68 18.58 6.56
N GLY A 608 38.61 18.13 7.21
CA GLY A 608 38.24 18.53 8.57
C GLY A 608 37.67 19.94 8.66
N VAL A 609 37.01 20.42 7.61
CA VAL A 609 36.44 21.77 7.58
C VAL A 609 35.28 21.90 8.58
N TRP A 610 35.41 22.85 9.53
CA TRP A 610 34.52 22.97 10.68
C TRP A 610 33.03 23.11 10.33
N TRP A 611 32.67 23.87 9.29
CA TRP A 611 31.26 24.07 8.93
C TRP A 611 30.60 22.78 8.43
N ALA A 612 31.33 21.96 7.67
CA ALA A 612 30.83 20.69 7.16
C ALA A 612 30.60 19.68 8.29
N VAL A 613 31.51 19.65 9.27
CA VAL A 613 31.39 18.80 10.46
C VAL A 613 30.19 19.24 11.32
N LEU A 614 30.06 20.54 11.61
CA LEU A 614 28.94 21.08 12.39
C LEU A 614 27.59 20.80 11.72
N LEU A 615 27.50 20.96 10.40
CA LEU A 615 26.28 20.69 9.65
C LEU A 615 25.92 19.20 9.68
N THR A 616 26.90 18.31 9.62
CA THR A 616 26.70 16.86 9.78
C THR A 616 26.14 16.53 11.17
N PHE A 617 26.72 17.10 12.23
CA PHE A 617 26.20 16.92 13.58
C PHE A 617 24.76 17.44 13.73
N PHE A 618 24.44 18.59 13.12
CA PHE A 618 23.09 19.14 13.15
C PHE A 618 22.06 18.18 12.52
N PHE A 619 22.38 17.62 11.35
CA PHE A 619 21.52 16.63 10.71
C PHE A 619 21.36 15.36 11.56
N VAL A 620 22.47 14.81 12.09
CA VAL A 620 22.43 13.59 12.91
C VAL A 620 21.62 13.80 14.19
N ILE A 621 21.79 14.94 14.87
CA ILE A 621 21.01 15.29 16.07
C ILE A 621 19.53 15.44 15.72
N SER A 622 19.20 16.06 14.59
CA SER A 622 17.82 16.24 14.14
C SER A 622 17.15 14.89 13.83
N LEU A 623 17.86 13.97 13.18
CA LEU A 623 17.39 12.59 12.93
C LEU A 623 17.17 11.83 14.25
N ALA A 624 18.12 11.92 15.18
CA ALA A 624 18.00 11.31 16.50
C ALA A 624 16.81 11.89 17.30
N GLY A 625 16.58 13.21 17.21
CA GLY A 625 15.42 13.89 17.79
C GLY A 625 14.09 13.39 17.22
N CYS A 626 14.00 13.22 15.90
CA CYS A 626 12.81 12.66 15.25
C CYS A 626 12.56 11.21 15.67
N LEU A 627 13.61 10.38 15.75
CA LEU A 627 13.52 9.00 16.26
C LEU A 627 13.05 8.97 17.71
N LEU A 628 13.54 9.87 18.55
CA LEU A 628 13.11 9.99 19.94
C LEU A 628 11.62 10.33 20.03
N ILE A 629 11.12 11.25 19.20
CA ILE A 629 9.68 11.55 19.11
C ILE A 629 8.88 10.31 18.73
N MET A 630 9.33 9.54 17.73
CA MET A 630 8.64 8.31 17.33
C MET A 630 8.64 7.25 18.46
N VAL A 631 9.75 7.07 19.18
CA VAL A 631 9.84 6.11 20.29
C VAL A 631 9.01 6.55 21.51
N ALA A 632 8.86 7.85 21.73
CA ALA A 632 8.12 8.41 22.85
C ALA A 632 6.61 8.18 22.78
N HIS A 633 6.05 7.82 21.62
CA HIS A 633 4.64 7.53 21.45
C HIS A 633 4.32 6.03 21.59
N GLU A 634 3.06 5.71 21.91
CA GLU A 634 2.55 4.34 21.98
C GLU A 634 2.12 3.84 20.60
N GLN A 635 2.48 2.59 20.31
CA GLN A 635 2.19 1.93 19.04
C GLN A 635 0.88 1.16 19.12
N ASN A 636 0.10 1.24 18.04
CA ASN A 636 -1.02 0.36 17.79
C ASN A 636 -0.53 -0.97 17.22
N THR A 637 -0.72 -2.06 17.97
CA THR A 637 -0.29 -3.40 17.55
C THR A 637 -1.43 -4.43 17.45
N THR A 638 -2.68 -3.99 17.59
CA THR A 638 -3.85 -4.89 17.56
C THR A 638 -4.14 -5.40 16.15
N GLY A 639 -4.50 -6.69 16.02
CA GLY A 639 -4.96 -7.28 14.76
C GLY A 639 -3.87 -7.78 13.80
N LEU A 640 -2.61 -7.87 14.22
CA LEU A 640 -1.48 -8.20 13.34
C LEU A 640 -0.90 -9.58 13.63
N ARG A 641 -0.95 -10.48 12.64
CA ARG A 641 -0.27 -11.78 12.70
C ARG A 641 1.24 -11.68 12.42
N PHE A 642 1.64 -10.74 11.56
CA PHE A 642 3.04 -10.41 11.28
C PHE A 642 3.29 -8.93 11.60
N LYS A 643 4.41 -8.66 12.29
CA LYS A 643 4.83 -7.32 12.71
C LYS A 643 6.30 -7.15 12.33
N VAL A 644 6.64 -6.07 11.65
CA VAL A 644 8.03 -5.63 11.49
C VAL A 644 8.66 -5.49 12.88
N PRO A 645 9.81 -6.14 13.13
CA PRO A 645 10.50 -6.01 14.41
C PRO A 645 11.10 -4.61 14.57
N LEU A 646 11.30 -4.16 15.81
CA LEU A 646 12.03 -2.91 16.12
C LEU A 646 11.50 -1.64 15.42
N VAL A 647 10.20 -1.52 15.18
CA VAL A 647 9.60 -0.22 14.78
C VAL A 647 9.80 0.78 15.92
N PRO A 648 10.26 2.03 15.65
CA PRO A 648 10.42 2.69 14.35
C PRO A 648 11.78 2.55 13.66
N PHE A 649 12.76 1.86 14.25
CA PHE A 649 14.14 1.80 13.76
C PHE A 649 14.29 1.12 12.40
N ILE A 650 13.65 -0.04 12.17
CA ILE A 650 13.78 -0.74 10.87
C ILE A 650 13.22 0.09 9.71
N PRO A 651 11.97 0.62 9.78
CA PRO A 651 11.46 1.47 8.70
C PRO A 651 12.25 2.78 8.55
N ALA A 652 12.75 3.37 9.63
CA ALA A 652 13.59 4.57 9.56
C ALA A 652 14.95 4.29 8.88
N LEU A 653 15.56 3.14 9.15
CA LEU A 653 16.79 2.70 8.49
C LEU A 653 16.54 2.43 6.99
N SER A 654 15.39 1.85 6.65
CA SER A 654 14.96 1.68 5.25
C SER A 654 14.83 3.03 4.54
N ILE A 655 14.19 4.03 5.16
CA ILE A 655 14.09 5.39 4.62
C ILE A 655 15.49 5.96 4.36
N PHE A 656 16.39 5.88 5.35
CA PHE A 656 17.74 6.42 5.24
C PHE A 656 18.53 5.80 4.08
N PHE A 657 18.60 4.47 4.00
CA PHE A 657 19.34 3.80 2.93
C PHE A 657 18.72 4.00 1.55
N ASN A 658 17.40 4.01 1.43
CA ASN A 658 16.76 4.28 0.14
C ASN A 658 17.10 5.69 -0.36
N VAL A 659 17.06 6.69 0.53
CA VAL A 659 17.43 8.07 0.22
C VAL A 659 18.91 8.20 -0.14
N ASP A 660 19.80 7.50 0.58
CA ASP A 660 21.23 7.49 0.27
C ASP A 660 21.54 6.91 -1.12
N LEU A 661 20.90 5.79 -1.48
CA LEU A 661 21.03 5.21 -2.82
C LEU A 661 20.49 6.14 -3.91
N MET A 662 19.42 6.89 -3.63
CA MET A 662 18.88 7.87 -4.60
C MET A 662 19.85 9.03 -4.90
N VAL A 663 20.65 9.45 -3.92
CA VAL A 663 21.62 10.55 -4.10
C VAL A 663 22.80 10.13 -4.99
N HIS A 664 23.16 8.85 -5.00
CA HIS A 664 24.25 8.31 -5.83
C HIS A 664 23.83 8.04 -7.28
N LEU A 665 22.56 8.28 -7.65
CA LEU A 665 22.09 8.18 -9.03
C LEU A 665 22.49 9.40 -9.86
N ASN A 666 22.60 9.22 -11.17
CA ASN A 666 22.95 10.26 -12.13
C ASN A 666 21.95 11.44 -12.10
N ALA A 667 22.45 12.68 -12.19
CA ALA A 667 21.63 13.90 -12.24
C ALA A 667 20.62 13.91 -13.41
N LEU A 668 20.96 13.30 -14.55
CA LEU A 668 20.03 13.17 -15.68
C LEU A 668 18.80 12.31 -15.34
N THR A 669 18.97 11.33 -14.45
CA THR A 669 17.89 10.48 -13.96
C THR A 669 16.85 11.29 -13.19
N TRP A 670 17.30 12.23 -12.36
CA TRP A 670 16.44 13.15 -11.62
C TRP A 670 15.62 14.06 -12.55
N VAL A 671 16.25 14.59 -13.60
CA VAL A 671 15.55 15.44 -14.58
C VAL A 671 14.43 14.65 -15.27
N ARG A 672 14.71 13.43 -15.74
CA ARG A 672 13.71 12.55 -16.37
C ARG A 672 12.55 12.24 -15.42
N PHE A 673 12.87 11.95 -14.16
CA PHE A 673 11.89 11.67 -13.13
C PHE A 673 10.99 12.87 -12.84
N ILE A 674 11.56 14.07 -12.69
CA ILE A 674 10.78 15.29 -12.47
C ILE A 674 9.84 15.58 -13.64
N ILE A 675 10.31 15.39 -14.89
CA ILE A 675 9.46 15.56 -16.08
C ILE A 675 8.29 14.58 -16.05
N TRP A 676 8.54 13.31 -15.77
CA TRP A 676 7.48 12.30 -15.67
C TRP A 676 6.47 12.61 -14.55
N MET A 677 6.96 13.01 -13.38
CA MET A 677 6.12 13.40 -12.26
C MET A 677 5.28 14.64 -12.61
N ALA A 678 5.83 15.61 -13.33
CA ALA A 678 5.09 16.79 -13.78
C ALA A 678 3.91 16.43 -14.70
N VAL A 679 4.09 15.45 -15.60
CA VAL A 679 2.98 14.91 -16.42
C VAL A 679 1.92 14.25 -15.54
N GLY A 680 2.33 13.44 -14.56
CA GLY A 680 1.39 12.85 -13.61
C GLY A 680 0.61 13.90 -12.84
N MET A 681 1.29 14.94 -12.34
CA MET A 681 0.64 16.04 -11.64
C MET A 681 -0.40 16.75 -12.50
N LEU A 682 -0.10 16.94 -13.79
CA LEU A 682 -1.06 17.50 -14.74
C LEU A 682 -2.31 16.61 -14.87
N VAL A 683 -2.14 15.29 -14.97
CA VAL A 683 -3.26 14.34 -15.02
C VAL A 683 -4.08 14.37 -13.73
N TYR A 684 -3.44 14.41 -12.57
CA TYR A 684 -4.15 14.47 -11.28
C TYR A 684 -4.99 15.74 -11.13
N PHE A 685 -4.40 16.90 -11.38
CA PHE A 685 -5.10 18.17 -11.20
C PHE A 685 -6.17 18.43 -12.26
N LEU A 686 -6.00 17.93 -13.50
CA LEU A 686 -7.00 18.10 -14.56
C LEU A 686 -8.13 17.07 -14.49
N TYR A 687 -7.86 15.86 -14.03
CA TYR A 687 -8.82 14.74 -14.06
C TYR A 687 -9.05 14.11 -12.69
N GLY A 688 -7.99 13.61 -12.05
CA GLY A 688 -8.09 12.73 -10.87
C GLY A 688 -8.80 13.36 -9.67
N ILE A 689 -8.45 14.60 -9.32
CA ILE A 689 -9.04 15.30 -8.16
C ILE A 689 -10.55 15.55 -8.31
N HIS A 690 -11.03 15.64 -9.56
CA HIS A 690 -12.43 15.91 -9.88
C HIS A 690 -13.28 14.64 -9.98
N HIS A 691 -12.68 13.50 -10.31
CA HIS A 691 -13.38 12.22 -10.55
C HIS A 691 -13.16 11.18 -9.44
N SER A 692 -12.44 11.53 -8.38
CA SER A 692 -12.22 10.66 -7.21
C SER A 692 -13.55 10.24 -6.58
N LYS A 693 -13.76 8.92 -6.43
CA LYS A 693 -14.98 8.36 -5.83
C LYS A 693 -15.15 8.73 -4.35
N GLU A 694 -14.06 9.03 -3.65
CA GLU A 694 -14.10 9.51 -2.26
C GLU A 694 -14.69 10.93 -2.16
N SER A 695 -14.87 11.65 -3.28
CA SER A 695 -15.59 12.92 -3.33
C SER A 695 -17.08 12.78 -3.02
N ASP A 696 -17.72 11.68 -3.43
CA ASP A 696 -19.17 11.51 -3.34
C ASP A 696 -19.65 11.20 -1.92
N GLN A 697 -18.81 10.54 -1.11
CA GLN A 697 -19.13 10.26 0.30
C GLN A 697 -19.20 11.56 1.13
N VAL A 698 -18.25 12.48 0.93
CA VAL A 698 -18.22 13.77 1.66
C VAL A 698 -19.43 14.64 1.31
N SER A 699 -19.90 14.61 0.06
CA SER A 699 -21.12 15.30 -0.37
C SER A 699 -22.38 14.77 0.32
N SER A 700 -22.46 13.45 0.54
CA SER A 700 -23.61 12.83 1.21
C SER A 700 -23.72 13.24 2.70
N TYR A 701 -22.58 13.34 3.40
CA TYR A 701 -22.54 13.83 4.78
C TYR A 701 -22.83 15.33 4.89
N SER A 702 -22.36 16.17 3.95
CA SER A 702 -22.63 17.61 3.96
C SER A 702 -24.10 17.93 3.66
N VAL A 703 -24.76 17.14 2.78
CA VAL A 703 -26.21 17.21 2.52
C VAL A 703 -27.01 16.80 3.76
N LEU A 704 -26.58 15.77 4.49
CA LEU A 704 -27.22 15.38 5.76
C LEU A 704 -27.02 16.46 6.84
N MET A 705 -25.84 17.06 6.96
CA MET A 705 -25.57 18.13 7.92
C MET A 705 -26.38 19.41 7.61
N THR A 706 -26.47 19.82 6.35
CA THR A 706 -27.31 20.96 5.94
C THR A 706 -28.81 20.68 6.16
N SER A 707 -29.26 19.43 6.00
CA SER A 707 -30.64 19.05 6.34
C SER A 707 -30.93 19.01 7.86
N SER A 708 -29.92 18.68 8.67
CA SER A 708 -29.99 18.70 10.14
C SER A 708 -30.00 20.14 10.70
N GLU A 709 -29.23 21.04 10.10
CA GLU A 709 -29.24 22.47 10.46
C GLU A 709 -30.53 23.18 10.04
N ALA A 710 -31.15 22.78 8.91
CA ALA A 710 -32.47 23.27 8.51
C ALA A 710 -33.59 22.88 9.50
N GLY A 711 -33.38 21.87 10.35
CA GLY A 711 -34.29 21.49 11.43
C GLY A 711 -34.16 22.32 12.71
N LYS A 712 -33.19 23.25 12.79
CA LYS A 712 -32.93 24.09 13.98
C LYS A 712 -33.38 25.54 13.84
N GLU A 713 -34.31 25.85 12.94
CA GLU A 713 -34.98 27.15 12.93
C GLU A 713 -36.13 27.23 13.96
N LYS A 714 -36.13 28.31 14.73
CA LYS A 714 -37.07 28.59 15.81
C LYS A 714 -38.51 28.70 15.29
N TRP A 715 -39.37 27.81 15.79
CA TRP A 715 -40.82 27.95 15.70
C TRP A 715 -41.26 29.20 16.48
N GLY A 716 -41.53 30.30 15.78
CA GLY A 716 -42.09 31.49 16.41
C GLY A 716 -41.79 32.82 15.71
N ALA A 717 -42.37 33.04 14.52
CA ALA A 717 -42.70 34.39 14.06
C ALA A 717 -43.78 34.32 12.98
N MET A 718 -45.00 34.70 13.34
CA MET A 718 -46.10 34.89 12.40
C MET A 718 -46.22 36.38 12.04
N ARG A 719 -46.12 36.71 10.74
CA ARG A 719 -46.76 37.85 10.03
C ARG A 719 -46.51 37.63 8.53
N SER A 720 -47.52 37.27 7.73
CA SER A 720 -48.54 38.16 7.11
C SER A 720 -47.95 39.28 6.25
N THR A 721 -47.79 39.02 4.95
CA THR A 721 -48.24 39.88 3.84
C THR A 721 -48.11 39.14 2.48
N MET A 722 -49.21 39.03 1.72
CA MET A 722 -49.17 38.88 0.26
C MET A 722 -49.13 40.28 -0.39
N PRO A 723 -48.61 40.42 -1.63
CA PRO A 723 -49.52 40.48 -2.79
C PRO A 723 -49.02 39.80 -4.10
N THR A 724 -49.96 39.10 -4.75
CA THR A 724 -50.30 38.96 -6.20
C THR A 724 -49.36 39.38 -7.35
N ALA A 725 -49.18 38.43 -8.30
CA ALA A 725 -49.56 38.44 -9.75
C ALA A 725 -48.51 38.48 -10.92
N SER A 726 -48.89 37.70 -11.96
CA SER A 726 -48.46 37.61 -13.38
C SER A 726 -47.31 36.63 -13.70
N ALA A 727 -47.35 35.77 -14.73
CA ALA A 727 -48.34 35.40 -15.73
C ALA A 727 -47.97 34.03 -16.34
N ALA A 728 -48.97 33.24 -16.77
CA ALA A 728 -48.83 32.14 -17.71
C ALA A 728 -49.28 32.60 -19.12
N PRO A 729 -48.91 31.93 -20.22
CA PRO A 729 -49.69 31.94 -21.46
C PRO A 729 -50.60 30.70 -21.51
N GLY A 730 -51.81 30.89 -22.05
CA GLY A 730 -52.97 30.02 -21.90
C GLY A 730 -53.10 28.83 -22.85
N GLY A 731 -54.11 27.99 -22.55
CA GLY A 731 -54.85 27.14 -23.49
C GLY A 731 -55.70 28.00 -24.46
N GLU A 732 -56.54 27.49 -25.35
CA GLU A 732 -57.43 26.32 -25.39
C GLU A 732 -57.63 25.88 -26.87
N THR A 733 -58.18 24.71 -27.19
CA THR A 733 -59.61 24.53 -27.55
C THR A 733 -59.85 23.03 -27.88
N ARG A 734 -60.74 22.33 -27.16
CA ARG A 734 -62.14 21.93 -27.49
C ARG A 734 -62.32 20.68 -28.41
N PRO A 735 -63.48 19.98 -28.33
CA PRO A 735 -63.57 18.51 -28.23
C PRO A 735 -64.37 17.82 -29.37
N LEU A 736 -64.52 16.48 -29.34
CA LEU A 736 -65.73 15.70 -29.72
C LEU A 736 -65.49 14.16 -29.71
N ALA A 737 -66.47 13.41 -29.16
CA ALA A 737 -66.93 12.02 -29.44
C ALA A 737 -65.91 10.84 -29.49
N GLY A 738 -66.11 9.62 -28.95
CA GLY A 738 -67.29 8.89 -28.47
C GLY A 738 -67.57 7.65 -29.35
N ALA A 739 -67.29 6.43 -28.84
CA ALA A 739 -67.84 5.09 -29.18
C ALA A 739 -66.79 3.98 -28.90
N CYS A 740 -67.09 2.72 -28.57
CA CYS A 740 -68.18 2.01 -27.89
C CYS A 740 -67.70 0.54 -27.69
N ALA A 741 -68.49 -0.25 -26.97
CA ALA A 741 -68.36 -1.65 -26.55
C ALA A 741 -68.06 -2.75 -27.61
N GLN A 742 -67.43 -3.84 -27.14
CA GLN A 742 -67.85 -5.28 -27.16
C GLN A 742 -66.67 -6.11 -26.62
N GLY A 743 -66.75 -6.78 -25.46
CA GLY A 743 -67.37 -8.10 -25.23
C GLY A 743 -66.35 -9.21 -25.58
N ASP A 744 -66.16 -10.32 -24.88
CA ASP A 744 -66.66 -10.91 -23.64
C ASP A 744 -65.89 -12.25 -23.49
N LEU A 745 -65.75 -12.77 -22.26
CA LEU A 745 -65.56 -14.21 -21.92
C LEU A 745 -64.19 -14.86 -22.29
N HIS A 746 -63.54 -15.74 -21.51
CA HIS A 746 -64.02 -16.65 -20.46
C HIS A 746 -62.82 -17.29 -19.71
N GLY A 747 -63.00 -17.52 -18.40
CA GLY A 747 -62.46 -18.65 -17.59
C GLY A 747 -60.93 -18.77 -17.42
N GLY A 748 -60.33 -18.74 -16.22
CA GLY A 748 -60.82 -19.22 -14.93
C GLY A 748 -59.96 -20.44 -14.49
N ARG A 749 -59.47 -20.38 -13.24
CA ARG A 749 -58.89 -21.50 -12.45
C ARG A 749 -57.54 -22.05 -12.92
N GLN A 750 -56.69 -22.64 -12.10
CA GLN A 750 -56.43 -22.69 -10.65
C GLN A 750 -55.23 -23.65 -10.56
N ALA A 751 -54.38 -23.46 -9.55
CA ALA A 751 -53.71 -24.53 -8.81
C ALA A 751 -52.78 -25.55 -9.55
N ASN A 752 -51.50 -25.44 -9.16
CA ASN A 752 -50.81 -26.40 -8.29
C ASN A 752 -50.23 -27.71 -8.90
N ARG A 753 -49.06 -28.09 -8.33
CA ARG A 753 -48.28 -29.33 -8.47
C ARG A 753 -47.54 -29.48 -9.80
N GLY A 754 -46.26 -29.83 -9.85
CA GLY A 754 -45.40 -30.49 -8.87
C GLY A 754 -44.82 -31.76 -9.51
N ARG A 755 -43.50 -31.96 -9.34
CA ARG A 755 -42.67 -33.11 -9.79
C ARG A 755 -42.48 -33.18 -11.31
N GLY A 756 -41.34 -33.58 -11.86
CA GLY A 756 -40.12 -34.19 -11.32
C GLY A 756 -39.42 -34.94 -12.48
N GLY A 757 -38.13 -35.23 -12.30
CA GLY A 757 -37.35 -36.17 -13.12
C GLY A 757 -36.66 -35.51 -14.33
N SER A 758 -35.32 -35.52 -14.44
CA SER A 758 -34.48 -36.65 -14.92
C SER A 758 -34.96 -37.09 -16.31
N ASP A 759 -34.22 -37.02 -17.41
CA ASP A 759 -32.80 -37.33 -17.58
C ASP A 759 -32.36 -36.95 -19.03
N PRO A 760 -31.10 -37.16 -19.45
CA PRO A 760 -30.44 -36.47 -20.56
C PRO A 760 -30.66 -37.16 -21.92
N VAL A 761 -30.25 -36.51 -23.02
CA VAL A 761 -29.57 -37.16 -24.17
C VAL A 761 -29.14 -36.12 -25.22
N ARG A 762 -27.91 -36.34 -25.72
CA ARG A 762 -27.21 -35.69 -26.83
C ARG A 762 -28.04 -35.62 -28.11
N HIS A 763 -27.82 -34.58 -28.93
CA HIS A 763 -27.54 -34.77 -30.35
C HIS A 763 -26.77 -33.61 -30.98
N ARG A 764 -25.76 -33.98 -31.79
CA ARG A 764 -24.94 -33.14 -32.68
C ARG A 764 -25.75 -32.62 -33.87
N LEU A 765 -25.36 -31.45 -34.39
CA LEU A 765 -25.35 -31.03 -35.82
C LEU A 765 -24.61 -29.67 -35.82
N ASN A 766 -23.33 -29.53 -36.20
CA ASN A 766 -22.62 -29.74 -37.46
C ASN A 766 -23.09 -28.85 -38.63
N LEU A 767 -22.11 -28.13 -39.21
CA LEU A 767 -22.07 -27.46 -40.53
C LEU A 767 -22.70 -26.05 -40.57
N ASN A 768 -22.14 -25.02 -41.20
CA ASN A 768 -21.09 -24.94 -42.21
C ASN A 768 -20.48 -23.51 -42.25
N LEU A 769 -19.17 -23.44 -42.50
CA LEU A 769 -18.41 -22.29 -43.03
C LEU A 769 -18.83 -22.04 -44.50
N PRO A 770 -18.59 -20.84 -45.08
CA PRO A 770 -17.25 -20.31 -45.38
C PRO A 770 -16.73 -19.25 -44.42
#